data_AF-A0A841XM81-F1
#
_entry.id   AF-A0A841XM81-F1
#
_cell.length_a   1.000
_cell.length_b   1.000
_cell.length_c   1.000
_cell.angle_alpha   90.00
_cell.angle_beta   90.00
_cell.angle_gamma   90.00
#
_symmetry.space_group_name_H-M   'P 1'
#
loop_
_entity.id
_entity.type
_entity.pdbx_description
1 polymer ?
#
loop_
_entity_poly.entity_id
_entity_poly.type
_entity_poly.pdbx_seq_one_letter_code
_entity_poly.pdbx_strand_id
1 'polypeptide(L)'
;MRKIGKAVVFLLVLLGVTFTGFAFQAHADEVKTVELYKLENPTWLSKAGVSKGIGHDKQDLGIILPANVELEIRQVNPNFKENLTMELLNDDSQKEKSVAITSTWTKVSHAYTAVPMIDTTFGLEAPVIEFKFTNNMKVLPTYMQGDIEAKFFKEWDDTDAEFAFVKSRYFRMLVPKKDKAYMKNMRDFKSVHELCDYYTSIFETYNELDGLSFTPENPTDKNIPNKYFIKANAHGAGSAYYSGSHTAQNSDSLAGYYLSKGWGGLHEIGHGYQGSFMSDPAFGVGEVWNNIYAATFERNYYGANLATKGTLYANGSKEWRETTLNNEWKVKGLPMNSWSGSSKERILLAFQAKAGDKAFITFNQEYRKIANEDGFVAANHYLLDLISKYYGQASGFDFTPVIESAGGVMSKEQKEENRLNSYQAVAPLVDVVPAAKVSEVQAKLGLESYLSLVDATELRVSGLSGTASIHLDIDDIAQLKGQYLTIKNGKEVVKKVVVTDEDVALGELPNGVYTIDAPTGNTVKYALDTHYLYVKEATNKSTIKYTAKKESYLASQTVRFQGIGDRLFASAKVDLEKGQLIFNKNSAKPHDYFENIVYGKLEVLDTDGNVVYTRAMTGKDTAVDKAEILIKEGYKLRIYHAEPGRLRADDATGRLEANDINIVNTKTQTNIFTITKKGLVNDALGNNPDDVLVEKIKEAASKIEANPVLAKAQNSETRDDVWVAIQLLAEPTKTQMLERYADLFPELVTMEVPYTTISITAPSTLSLKKDGFSGKYGTDITAVKLFVEGRLVQTATLNPENHTYTFSGLTGKRIFETSIVSVIGYDAKGSEAHQLEIEMTI
;
A
#
# COMPACT_ATOMS: atom_id res chain seq x y z
N MET A 1 14.04 -49.58 -28.20
CA MET A 1 13.02 -50.30 -27.39
C MET A 1 13.10 -49.78 -25.96
N ARG A 2 11.95 -49.64 -25.25
CA ARG A 2 11.74 -49.39 -23.78
C ARG A 2 12.55 -48.23 -23.10
N LYS A 3 11.90 -47.22 -22.48
CA LYS A 3 11.27 -47.17 -21.12
C LYS A 3 12.28 -47.51 -20.00
N ILE A 4 12.49 -46.74 -18.91
CA ILE A 4 11.84 -45.53 -18.28
C ILE A 4 12.97 -44.71 -17.59
N GLY A 5 12.95 -43.39 -17.28
CA GLY A 5 11.99 -42.28 -17.45
C GLY A 5 11.65 -41.55 -16.12
N LYS A 6 11.38 -40.23 -16.14
CA LYS A 6 10.84 -39.43 -15.00
C LYS A 6 9.89 -38.34 -15.55
N ALA A 7 8.68 -38.22 -15.01
CA ALA A 7 7.66 -37.24 -15.40
C ALA A 7 7.05 -36.56 -14.17
N VAL A 8 6.45 -35.38 -14.38
CA VAL A 8 5.92 -34.51 -13.32
C VAL A 8 4.76 -35.18 -12.56
N VAL A 9 4.78 -35.08 -11.23
CA VAL A 9 3.63 -35.46 -10.38
C VAL A 9 2.65 -34.28 -10.34
N PHE A 10 1.76 -34.22 -11.33
CA PHE A 10 0.60 -33.34 -11.28
C PHE A 10 -0.46 -33.97 -10.37
N LEU A 11 -0.71 -33.36 -9.20
CA LEU A 11 -1.75 -33.83 -8.28
C LEU A 11 -3.14 -33.36 -8.74
N LEU A 12 -3.66 -33.99 -9.79
CA LEU A 12 -5.05 -33.82 -10.22
C LEU A 12 -6.00 -34.40 -9.16
N VAL A 13 -6.37 -33.59 -8.17
CA VAL A 13 -7.56 -33.84 -7.32
C VAL A 13 -8.81 -33.52 -8.14
N LEU A 14 -9.01 -34.31 -9.19
CA LEU A 14 -10.22 -34.28 -9.99
C LEU A 14 -11.30 -35.00 -9.19
N LEU A 15 -11.98 -34.24 -8.31
CA LEU A 15 -13.09 -34.71 -7.49
C LEU A 15 -14.34 -34.87 -8.39
N GLY A 16 -14.22 -35.82 -9.32
CA GLY A 16 -15.23 -36.18 -10.29
C GLY A 16 -16.38 -36.89 -9.60
N VAL A 17 -17.34 -36.10 -9.08
CA VAL A 17 -18.68 -36.57 -8.80
C VAL A 17 -19.28 -37.03 -10.13
N THR A 18 -19.12 -38.31 -10.43
CA THR A 18 -19.75 -38.95 -11.58
C THR A 18 -21.24 -39.03 -11.32
N PHE A 19 -21.95 -37.95 -11.67
CA PHE A 19 -23.36 -38.01 -12.04
C PHE A 19 -23.47 -38.91 -13.27
N THR A 20 -23.47 -40.21 -13.01
CA THR A 20 -23.96 -41.22 -13.94
C THR A 20 -25.39 -40.80 -14.30
N GLY A 21 -25.64 -40.58 -15.58
CA GLY A 21 -26.92 -40.06 -16.06
C GLY A 21 -28.04 -41.05 -15.85
N PHE A 22 -28.62 -41.06 -14.65
CA PHE A 22 -29.84 -41.80 -14.35
C PHE A 22 -30.98 -41.17 -15.16
N ALA A 23 -31.53 -41.94 -16.09
CA ALA A 23 -32.77 -41.58 -16.74
C ALA A 23 -33.89 -41.57 -15.68
N PHE A 24 -34.35 -40.39 -15.28
CA PHE A 24 -35.41 -40.23 -14.29
C PHE A 24 -36.72 -40.82 -14.81
N GLN A 25 -37.06 -42.03 -14.36
CA GLN A 25 -38.41 -42.59 -14.46
C GLN A 25 -39.14 -42.36 -13.14
N ALA A 26 -40.22 -41.59 -13.19
CA ALA A 26 -40.89 -41.06 -12.01
C ALA A 26 -41.92 -42.04 -11.41
N HIS A 27 -41.61 -42.64 -10.26
CA HIS A 27 -42.55 -43.45 -9.48
C HIS A 27 -42.37 -43.24 -7.96
N ALA A 28 -43.41 -42.72 -7.31
CA ALA A 28 -43.50 -42.36 -5.89
C ALA A 28 -42.56 -41.21 -5.42
N ASP A 29 -42.86 -40.64 -4.26
CA ASP A 29 -42.03 -39.61 -3.61
C ASP A 29 -40.69 -40.24 -3.17
N GLU A 30 -39.58 -39.78 -3.73
CA GLU A 30 -38.27 -40.38 -3.53
C GLU A 30 -37.42 -39.53 -2.59
N VAL A 31 -36.92 -40.12 -1.50
CA VAL A 31 -35.91 -39.46 -0.66
C VAL A 31 -34.56 -39.54 -1.35
N LYS A 32 -34.09 -38.42 -1.90
CA LYS A 32 -32.74 -38.26 -2.45
C LYS A 32 -31.78 -37.89 -1.33
N THR A 33 -30.63 -38.57 -1.27
CA THR A 33 -29.52 -38.23 -0.37
C THR A 33 -28.37 -37.66 -1.20
N VAL A 34 -27.79 -36.53 -0.78
CA VAL A 34 -26.67 -35.87 -1.45
C VAL A 34 -25.62 -35.48 -0.40
N GLU A 35 -24.38 -35.95 -0.57
CA GLU A 35 -23.23 -35.43 0.18
C GLU A 35 -22.71 -34.17 -0.53
N LEU A 36 -22.66 -33.05 0.18
CA LEU A 36 -22.13 -31.79 -0.32
C LEU A 36 -20.64 -31.69 0.01
N TYR A 37 -19.85 -31.13 -0.91
CA TYR A 37 -18.47 -30.81 -0.60
C TYR A 37 -18.37 -29.55 0.28
N LYS A 38 -17.21 -29.40 0.92
CA LYS A 38 -16.81 -28.23 1.69
C LYS A 38 -15.51 -27.66 1.10
N LEU A 39 -15.21 -26.41 1.40
CA LEU A 39 -13.95 -25.75 1.02
C LEU A 39 -13.07 -25.54 2.26
N GLU A 40 -11.83 -25.14 2.02
CA GLU A 40 -10.91 -24.65 3.04
C GLU A 40 -11.16 -23.16 3.27
N ASN A 41 -11.26 -22.71 4.53
CA ASN A 41 -11.45 -21.30 4.85
C ASN A 41 -10.21 -20.46 4.43
N PRO A 42 -10.30 -19.57 3.43
CA PRO A 42 -9.17 -18.80 2.90
C PRO A 42 -8.89 -17.57 3.76
N THR A 43 -8.51 -17.79 5.02
CA THR A 43 -8.26 -16.71 5.98
C THR A 43 -7.21 -15.73 5.49
N TRP A 44 -6.25 -16.18 4.68
CA TRP A 44 -5.20 -15.35 4.09
C TRP A 44 -5.70 -14.38 3.00
N LEU A 45 -6.68 -14.79 2.19
CA LEU A 45 -7.36 -13.88 1.25
C LEU A 45 -8.26 -12.91 2.02
N SER A 46 -8.97 -13.42 3.03
CA SER A 46 -9.92 -12.65 3.84
C SER A 46 -9.24 -11.55 4.66
N LYS A 47 -8.08 -11.83 5.30
CA LYS A 47 -7.23 -10.82 5.96
C LYS A 47 -6.80 -9.71 5.00
N ALA A 48 -6.45 -10.07 3.76
CA ALA A 48 -6.10 -9.12 2.70
C ALA A 48 -7.30 -8.39 2.05
N GLY A 49 -8.54 -8.73 2.41
CA GLY A 49 -9.77 -8.21 1.79
C GLY A 49 -10.09 -8.79 0.41
N VAL A 50 -9.29 -9.73 -0.09
CA VAL A 50 -9.44 -10.34 -1.42
C VAL A 50 -10.62 -11.31 -1.42
N SER A 51 -11.77 -10.84 -1.89
CA SER A 51 -13.04 -11.55 -1.72
C SER A 51 -13.24 -12.73 -2.67
N LYS A 52 -12.60 -12.72 -3.85
CA LYS A 52 -12.48 -13.76 -4.91
C LYS A 52 -13.67 -14.72 -5.08
N GLY A 53 -14.91 -14.25 -4.95
CA GLY A 53 -16.11 -15.09 -4.98
C GLY A 53 -16.16 -16.15 -3.87
N ILE A 54 -15.57 -15.91 -2.69
CA ILE A 54 -15.53 -16.85 -1.56
C ILE A 54 -16.95 -17.27 -1.15
N GLY A 55 -17.85 -16.30 -0.93
CA GLY A 55 -19.26 -16.56 -0.62
C GLY A 55 -20.12 -16.98 -1.82
N HIS A 56 -19.54 -17.22 -3.00
CA HIS A 56 -20.29 -17.53 -4.21
C HIS A 56 -20.56 -19.04 -4.42
N ASP A 57 -19.71 -19.94 -3.93
CA ASP A 57 -19.83 -21.35 -4.35
C ASP A 57 -21.07 -22.02 -3.73
N LYS A 58 -22.03 -22.40 -4.58
CA LYS A 58 -23.35 -22.88 -4.20
C LYS A 58 -23.69 -24.19 -4.90
N GLN A 59 -24.08 -25.19 -4.15
CA GLN A 59 -24.33 -26.56 -4.62
C GLN A 59 -25.81 -26.78 -4.89
N ASP A 60 -26.12 -27.19 -6.12
CA ASP A 60 -27.47 -27.39 -6.61
C ASP A 60 -28.03 -28.78 -6.23
N LEU A 61 -29.34 -28.84 -5.95
CA LEU A 61 -30.05 -30.10 -5.75
C LEU A 61 -30.47 -30.80 -7.06
N GLY A 62 -30.09 -30.25 -8.23
CA GLY A 62 -30.45 -30.79 -9.54
C GLY A 62 -31.94 -30.63 -9.93
N ILE A 63 -32.69 -29.79 -9.21
CA ILE A 63 -34.14 -29.61 -9.37
C ILE A 63 -34.54 -28.14 -9.53
N ILE A 64 -35.69 -27.92 -10.15
CA ILE A 64 -36.45 -26.66 -10.10
C ILE A 64 -37.67 -26.90 -9.21
N LEU A 65 -37.89 -25.99 -8.26
CA LEU A 65 -39.05 -25.96 -7.38
C LEU A 65 -40.07 -24.96 -7.93
N PRO A 66 -41.23 -25.41 -8.48
CA PRO A 66 -42.23 -24.49 -9.01
C PRO A 66 -42.95 -23.68 -7.92
N ALA A 67 -43.53 -22.55 -8.33
CA ALA A 67 -44.30 -21.68 -7.45
C ALA A 67 -45.35 -22.46 -6.61
N ASN A 68 -45.28 -22.28 -5.29
CA ASN A 68 -46.11 -22.89 -4.25
C ASN A 68 -45.99 -24.42 -4.08
N VAL A 69 -45.05 -25.07 -4.77
CA VAL A 69 -44.68 -26.46 -4.48
C VAL A 69 -43.84 -26.52 -3.20
N GLU A 70 -43.96 -27.60 -2.45
CA GLU A 70 -43.26 -27.83 -1.19
C GLU A 70 -42.08 -28.80 -1.37
N LEU A 71 -40.92 -28.37 -0.91
CA LEU A 71 -39.71 -29.18 -0.74
C LEU A 71 -39.59 -29.56 0.74
N GLU A 72 -39.65 -30.86 1.05
CA GLU A 72 -39.19 -31.36 2.35
C GLU A 72 -37.69 -31.64 2.29
N ILE A 73 -36.93 -31.06 3.20
CA ILE A 73 -35.46 -31.14 3.25
C ILE A 73 -34.95 -31.24 4.70
N ARG A 74 -33.83 -31.95 4.91
CA ARG A 74 -33.08 -32.00 6.16
C ARG A 74 -31.59 -32.24 5.93
N GLN A 75 -30.77 -31.85 6.91
CA GLN A 75 -29.37 -32.23 7.02
C GLN A 75 -29.27 -33.52 7.88
N VAL A 76 -28.35 -34.44 7.56
CA VAL A 76 -28.25 -35.76 8.24
C VAL A 76 -26.86 -36.22 8.68
N ASN A 77 -25.75 -35.52 8.34
CA ASN A 77 -24.44 -35.85 8.94
C ASN A 77 -24.42 -35.37 10.41
N PRO A 78 -24.38 -36.28 11.42
CA PRO A 78 -24.43 -35.89 12.82
C PRO A 78 -23.18 -35.15 13.31
N ASN A 79 -22.06 -35.21 12.59
CA ASN A 79 -20.81 -34.55 12.97
C ASN A 79 -20.80 -33.06 12.61
N PHE A 80 -21.49 -32.68 11.53
CA PHE A 80 -21.59 -31.30 11.07
C PHE A 80 -22.37 -30.43 12.07
N LYS A 81 -21.77 -29.32 12.51
CA LYS A 81 -22.32 -28.39 13.54
C LYS A 81 -22.45 -26.94 13.07
N GLU A 82 -22.05 -26.64 11.83
CA GLU A 82 -22.12 -25.29 11.26
C GLU A 82 -23.57 -24.96 10.84
N ASN A 83 -23.84 -23.67 10.60
CA ASN A 83 -25.09 -23.28 9.95
C ASN A 83 -25.04 -23.66 8.47
N LEU A 84 -26.17 -24.09 7.91
CA LEU A 84 -26.30 -24.41 6.49
C LEU A 84 -27.48 -23.65 5.89
N THR A 85 -27.21 -22.85 4.86
CA THR A 85 -28.20 -22.01 4.18
C THR A 85 -28.51 -22.59 2.81
N MET A 86 -29.80 -22.62 2.47
CA MET A 86 -30.32 -22.87 1.14
C MET A 86 -30.96 -21.59 0.62
N GLU A 87 -30.57 -21.15 -0.56
CA GLU A 87 -31.19 -20.07 -1.30
C GLU A 87 -32.07 -20.63 -2.42
N LEU A 88 -33.30 -20.15 -2.48
CA LEU A 88 -34.20 -20.37 -3.62
C LEU A 88 -33.96 -19.23 -4.60
N LEU A 89 -33.10 -19.48 -5.59
CA LEU A 89 -32.62 -18.49 -6.55
C LEU A 89 -33.35 -18.56 -7.90
N ASN A 90 -33.48 -17.42 -8.57
CA ASN A 90 -34.05 -17.24 -9.91
C ASN A 90 -33.42 -16.01 -10.60
N ASP A 91 -34.16 -15.35 -11.49
CA ASP A 91 -33.74 -14.20 -12.30
C ASP A 91 -34.10 -12.83 -11.70
N ASP A 92 -34.60 -12.75 -10.46
CA ASP A 92 -34.98 -11.49 -9.80
C ASP A 92 -34.86 -11.58 -8.27
N SER A 93 -33.96 -10.80 -7.66
CA SER A 93 -33.73 -10.85 -6.21
C SER A 93 -34.92 -10.44 -5.33
N GLN A 94 -35.92 -9.74 -5.88
CA GLN A 94 -37.18 -9.50 -5.15
C GLN A 94 -38.08 -10.75 -5.09
N LYS A 95 -37.76 -11.78 -5.88
CA LYS A 95 -38.43 -13.08 -5.95
C LYS A 95 -37.57 -14.21 -5.37
N GLU A 96 -36.52 -13.93 -4.62
CA GLU A 96 -35.62 -14.95 -4.03
C GLU A 96 -35.87 -15.14 -2.52
N LYS A 97 -35.37 -16.23 -1.94
CA LYS A 97 -35.61 -16.58 -0.51
C LYS A 97 -34.51 -17.48 0.07
N SER A 98 -33.81 -17.00 1.10
CA SER A 98 -32.84 -17.79 1.87
C SER A 98 -33.53 -18.51 3.05
N VAL A 99 -33.10 -19.73 3.37
CA VAL A 99 -33.70 -20.65 4.35
C VAL A 99 -32.62 -21.46 5.05
N ALA A 100 -32.65 -21.56 6.38
CA ALA A 100 -31.74 -22.44 7.11
C ALA A 100 -32.20 -23.91 7.03
N ILE A 101 -31.28 -24.83 6.69
CA ILE A 101 -31.51 -26.28 6.76
C ILE A 101 -31.22 -26.74 8.19
N THR A 102 -32.11 -27.57 8.75
CA THR A 102 -31.93 -28.17 10.09
C THR A 102 -31.75 -29.69 10.00
N SER A 103 -31.44 -30.34 11.12
CA SER A 103 -31.39 -31.81 11.23
C SER A 103 -32.78 -32.48 11.25
N THR A 104 -33.86 -31.71 11.21
CA THR A 104 -35.24 -32.18 11.15
C THR A 104 -35.87 -31.89 9.79
N TRP A 105 -36.87 -32.69 9.40
CA TRP A 105 -37.62 -32.48 8.14
C TRP A 105 -38.30 -31.10 8.15
N THR A 106 -37.73 -30.16 7.39
CA THR A 106 -38.23 -28.81 7.21
C THR A 106 -39.02 -28.73 5.90
N LYS A 107 -40.25 -28.22 5.96
CA LYS A 107 -41.09 -27.94 4.79
C LYS A 107 -40.80 -26.54 4.26
N VAL A 108 -40.43 -26.45 2.98
CA VAL A 108 -40.00 -25.20 2.33
C VAL A 108 -40.76 -25.00 1.03
N SER A 109 -41.51 -23.92 0.93
CA SER A 109 -42.17 -23.47 -0.31
C SER A 109 -41.92 -21.98 -0.57
N HIS A 110 -42.21 -21.52 -1.78
CA HIS A 110 -42.05 -20.13 -2.19
C HIS A 110 -43.09 -19.71 -3.22
N ALA A 111 -43.43 -18.42 -3.28
CA ALA A 111 -44.47 -17.90 -4.17
C ALA A 111 -44.07 -17.87 -5.66
N TYR A 112 -42.78 -18.02 -5.95
CA TYR A 112 -42.21 -17.99 -7.30
C TYR A 112 -41.38 -19.25 -7.57
N THR A 113 -41.32 -19.65 -8.84
CA THR A 113 -40.44 -20.75 -9.28
C THR A 113 -38.97 -20.37 -9.03
N ALA A 114 -38.19 -21.31 -8.50
CA ALA A 114 -36.81 -21.09 -8.12
C ALA A 114 -35.99 -22.40 -8.18
N VAL A 115 -34.66 -22.26 -8.15
CA VAL A 115 -33.69 -23.35 -8.06
C VAL A 115 -33.12 -23.40 -6.65
N PRO A 116 -33.27 -24.52 -5.90
CA PRO A 116 -32.61 -24.71 -4.61
C PRO A 116 -31.09 -24.84 -4.75
N MET A 117 -30.38 -23.88 -4.17
CA MET A 117 -28.92 -23.77 -4.13
C MET A 117 -28.46 -23.73 -2.67
N ILE A 118 -27.49 -24.56 -2.28
CA ILE A 118 -27.01 -24.64 -0.90
C ILE A 118 -25.61 -24.04 -0.79
N ASP A 119 -25.40 -23.14 0.17
CA ASP A 119 -24.11 -22.48 0.38
C ASP A 119 -23.01 -23.48 0.76
N THR A 120 -21.85 -23.39 0.11
CA THR A 120 -20.71 -24.26 0.41
C THR A 120 -20.04 -23.84 1.71
N THR A 121 -19.87 -24.79 2.63
CA THR A 121 -19.31 -24.56 3.96
C THR A 121 -17.78 -24.64 3.98
N PHE A 122 -17.16 -24.11 5.04
CA PHE A 122 -15.70 -23.93 5.14
C PHE A 122 -15.03 -24.67 6.30
N GLY A 123 -15.81 -25.36 7.14
CA GLY A 123 -15.28 -26.07 8.31
C GLY A 123 -14.90 -27.53 8.08
N LEU A 124 -15.00 -28.33 9.14
CA LEU A 124 -14.34 -29.64 9.21
C LEU A 124 -15.13 -30.78 8.59
N GLU A 125 -16.46 -30.68 8.55
CA GLU A 125 -17.36 -31.78 8.16
C GLU A 125 -18.16 -31.46 6.89
N ALA A 126 -18.45 -32.50 6.09
CA ALA A 126 -19.28 -32.38 4.90
C ALA A 126 -20.78 -32.42 5.28
N PRO A 127 -21.62 -31.46 4.88
CA PRO A 127 -23.05 -31.56 5.10
C PRO A 127 -23.66 -32.60 4.14
N VAL A 128 -24.24 -33.67 4.70
CA VAL A 128 -25.09 -34.60 3.95
C VAL A 128 -26.54 -34.14 4.07
N ILE A 129 -27.25 -34.09 2.94
CA ILE A 129 -28.62 -33.59 2.81
C ILE A 129 -29.53 -34.73 2.35
N GLU A 130 -30.73 -34.79 2.93
CA GLU A 130 -31.84 -35.56 2.38
C GLU A 130 -32.97 -34.61 1.97
N PHE A 131 -33.56 -34.84 0.80
CA PHE A 131 -34.75 -34.12 0.34
C PHE A 131 -35.74 -35.05 -0.35
N LYS A 132 -37.04 -34.73 -0.29
CA LYS A 132 -38.08 -35.45 -1.06
C LYS A 132 -38.19 -34.87 -2.46
N PHE A 133 -37.85 -35.67 -3.47
CA PHE A 133 -38.17 -35.38 -4.86
C PHE A 133 -39.57 -35.91 -5.17
N THR A 134 -40.39 -35.11 -5.85
CA THR A 134 -41.79 -35.43 -6.17
C THR A 134 -42.11 -35.09 -7.62
N ASN A 135 -43.16 -35.69 -8.17
CA ASN A 135 -43.62 -35.43 -9.54
C ASN A 135 -44.11 -33.99 -9.79
N ASN A 136 -44.19 -33.15 -8.74
CA ASN A 136 -44.51 -31.73 -8.83
C ASN A 136 -43.28 -30.83 -9.03
N MET A 137 -42.08 -31.41 -9.07
CA MET A 137 -40.81 -30.72 -9.30
C MET A 137 -40.28 -31.06 -10.70
N LYS A 138 -39.46 -30.18 -11.30
CA LYS A 138 -38.74 -30.49 -12.55
C LYS A 138 -37.27 -30.82 -12.26
N VAL A 139 -36.66 -31.62 -13.13
CA VAL A 139 -35.19 -31.72 -13.22
C VAL A 139 -34.64 -30.38 -13.73
N LEU A 140 -33.47 -29.97 -13.27
CA LEU A 140 -32.73 -28.78 -13.72
C LEU A 140 -31.77 -29.16 -14.86
N PRO A 141 -32.05 -28.80 -16.13
CA PRO A 141 -31.14 -29.11 -17.24
C PRO A 141 -29.77 -28.50 -16.97
N THR A 142 -28.74 -29.34 -17.00
CA THR A 142 -27.40 -28.98 -16.56
C THR A 142 -26.38 -29.22 -17.68
N TYR A 143 -25.46 -28.28 -17.87
CA TYR A 143 -24.29 -28.43 -18.74
C TYR A 143 -23.02 -28.32 -17.92
N MET A 144 -22.26 -29.41 -17.77
CA MET A 144 -20.87 -29.37 -17.31
C MET A 144 -19.95 -29.08 -18.51
N GLN A 145 -18.90 -28.29 -18.32
CA GLN A 145 -17.87 -28.03 -19.33
C GLN A 145 -17.28 -29.35 -19.89
N GLY A 146 -17.66 -29.70 -21.12
CA GLY A 146 -17.28 -30.96 -21.78
C GLY A 146 -18.45 -31.88 -22.11
N ASP A 147 -19.66 -31.57 -21.64
CA ASP A 147 -20.87 -32.32 -21.98
C ASP A 147 -21.26 -32.18 -23.46
N ILE A 148 -22.07 -33.14 -23.92
CA ILE A 148 -22.65 -33.14 -25.26
C ILE A 148 -23.81 -32.13 -25.28
N GLU A 149 -23.51 -30.92 -25.75
CA GLU A 149 -24.43 -29.77 -25.85
C GLU A 149 -25.80 -30.11 -26.46
N ALA A 150 -25.84 -30.96 -27.49
CA ALA A 150 -27.08 -31.40 -28.12
C ALA A 150 -28.00 -32.20 -27.18
N LYS A 151 -27.46 -32.89 -26.16
CA LYS A 151 -28.25 -33.55 -25.11
C LYS A 151 -28.81 -32.52 -24.14
N PHE A 152 -27.98 -31.60 -23.66
CA PHE A 152 -28.37 -30.52 -22.75
C PHE A 152 -29.52 -29.68 -23.32
N PHE A 153 -29.41 -29.22 -24.57
CA PHE A 153 -30.50 -28.46 -25.18
C PHE A 153 -31.75 -29.32 -25.45
N LYS A 154 -31.60 -30.62 -25.76
CA LYS A 154 -32.75 -31.52 -25.90
C LYS A 154 -33.48 -31.67 -24.56
N GLU A 155 -32.76 -31.90 -23.47
CA GLU A 155 -33.34 -31.99 -22.12
C GLU A 155 -34.07 -30.70 -21.73
N TRP A 156 -33.48 -29.53 -22.03
CA TRP A 156 -34.11 -28.23 -21.76
C TRP A 156 -35.30 -27.90 -22.70
N ASP A 157 -35.42 -28.58 -23.85
CA ASP A 157 -36.61 -28.52 -24.70
C ASP A 157 -37.68 -29.54 -24.25
N ASP A 158 -37.30 -30.78 -23.92
CA ASP A 158 -38.18 -31.86 -23.47
C ASP A 158 -38.88 -31.53 -22.14
N THR A 159 -38.17 -30.89 -21.20
CA THR A 159 -38.66 -30.51 -19.86
C THR A 159 -39.37 -29.14 -19.83
N ASP A 160 -39.21 -28.35 -20.89
CA ASP A 160 -39.59 -26.94 -20.99
C ASP A 160 -39.24 -26.10 -19.73
N ALA A 161 -38.09 -26.39 -19.12
CA ALA A 161 -37.67 -25.87 -17.81
C ALA A 161 -37.43 -24.36 -17.78
N GLU A 162 -37.83 -23.72 -16.68
CA GLU A 162 -37.77 -22.28 -16.41
C GLU A 162 -36.32 -21.76 -16.28
N PHE A 163 -35.40 -22.63 -15.91
CA PHE A 163 -33.97 -22.35 -15.75
C PHE A 163 -33.14 -23.51 -16.30
N ALA A 164 -31.86 -23.23 -16.59
CA ALA A 164 -30.82 -24.22 -16.76
C ALA A 164 -29.54 -23.77 -16.05
N PHE A 165 -28.59 -24.69 -15.87
CA PHE A 165 -27.40 -24.45 -15.05
C PHE A 165 -26.11 -24.88 -15.75
N VAL A 166 -25.24 -23.92 -16.02
CA VAL A 166 -23.92 -24.14 -16.64
C VAL A 166 -22.86 -24.21 -15.53
N LYS A 167 -22.03 -25.26 -15.55
CA LYS A 167 -21.01 -25.56 -14.53
C LYS A 167 -19.63 -25.68 -15.18
N SER A 168 -18.62 -25.09 -14.56
CA SER A 168 -17.21 -25.25 -14.91
C SER A 168 -16.35 -25.45 -13.67
N ARG A 169 -15.02 -25.51 -13.86
CA ARG A 169 -14.04 -25.51 -12.75
C ARG A 169 -13.99 -24.22 -11.93
N TYR A 170 -14.46 -23.08 -12.46
CA TYR A 170 -14.35 -21.76 -11.83
C TYR A 170 -15.67 -21.00 -11.65
N PHE A 171 -16.75 -21.41 -12.33
CA PHE A 171 -18.04 -20.74 -12.20
C PHE A 171 -19.24 -21.70 -12.28
N ARG A 172 -20.37 -21.18 -11.80
CA ARG A 172 -21.70 -21.75 -11.86
C ARG A 172 -22.62 -20.65 -12.37
N MET A 173 -23.41 -20.89 -13.41
CA MET A 173 -24.23 -19.86 -14.04
C MET A 173 -25.69 -20.33 -14.15
N LEU A 174 -26.58 -19.65 -13.43
CA LEU A 174 -28.03 -19.86 -13.45
C LEU A 174 -28.64 -19.05 -14.59
N VAL A 175 -29.08 -19.74 -15.65
CA VAL A 175 -29.56 -19.12 -16.88
C VAL A 175 -31.09 -19.20 -16.97
N PRO A 176 -31.81 -18.08 -17.14
CA PRO A 176 -33.26 -18.11 -17.35
C PRO A 176 -33.64 -18.67 -18.73
N LYS A 177 -34.80 -19.33 -18.82
CA LYS A 177 -35.40 -19.85 -20.07
C LYS A 177 -35.46 -18.84 -21.21
N LYS A 178 -35.56 -17.54 -20.89
CA LYS A 178 -35.51 -16.42 -21.85
C LYS A 178 -34.27 -16.48 -22.75
N ASP A 179 -33.12 -16.87 -22.19
CA ASP A 179 -31.84 -16.93 -22.91
C ASP A 179 -31.64 -18.24 -23.69
N LYS A 180 -32.51 -19.26 -23.55
CA LYS A 180 -32.36 -20.56 -24.24
C LYS A 180 -32.21 -20.41 -25.77
N ALA A 181 -32.95 -19.48 -26.37
CA ALA A 181 -32.87 -19.19 -27.80
C ALA A 181 -31.54 -18.49 -28.20
N TYR A 182 -31.02 -17.63 -27.31
CA TYR A 182 -29.73 -16.97 -27.50
C TYR A 182 -28.56 -17.93 -27.29
N MET A 183 -28.59 -18.78 -26.27
CA MET A 183 -27.55 -19.80 -26.03
C MET A 183 -27.35 -20.75 -27.20
N LYS A 184 -28.43 -21.09 -27.93
CA LYS A 184 -28.38 -21.90 -29.16
C LYS A 184 -27.76 -21.18 -30.37
N ASN A 185 -27.60 -19.86 -30.32
CA ASN A 185 -27.19 -18.99 -31.42
C ASN A 185 -26.33 -17.81 -30.93
N MET A 186 -25.40 -18.05 -30.00
CA MET A 186 -24.64 -16.97 -29.36
C MET A 186 -23.80 -16.20 -30.38
N ARG A 187 -23.77 -14.87 -30.26
CA ARG A 187 -23.04 -14.00 -31.22
C ARG A 187 -21.53 -14.26 -31.18
N ASP A 188 -20.99 -14.46 -29.98
CA ASP A 188 -19.55 -14.39 -29.72
C ASP A 188 -18.90 -15.76 -29.48
N PHE A 189 -19.70 -16.82 -29.35
CA PHE A 189 -19.27 -18.18 -29.00
C PHE A 189 -20.00 -19.20 -29.89
N LYS A 190 -19.31 -20.24 -30.37
CA LYS A 190 -19.93 -21.28 -31.21
C LYS A 190 -20.70 -22.33 -30.41
N SER A 191 -20.48 -22.39 -29.10
CA SER A 191 -21.07 -23.39 -28.19
C SER A 191 -20.95 -22.94 -26.73
N VAL A 192 -21.70 -23.59 -25.85
CA VAL A 192 -21.58 -23.45 -24.38
C VAL A 192 -20.20 -23.92 -23.89
N HIS A 193 -19.50 -24.77 -24.64
CA HIS A 193 -18.10 -25.13 -24.38
C HIS A 193 -17.16 -23.93 -24.56
N GLU A 194 -17.23 -23.22 -25.70
CA GLU A 194 -16.39 -22.05 -25.97
C GLU A 194 -16.65 -20.91 -24.95
N LEU A 195 -17.90 -20.79 -24.49
CA LEU A 195 -18.27 -19.90 -23.38
C LEU A 195 -17.57 -20.28 -22.07
N CYS A 196 -17.55 -21.57 -21.71
CA CYS A 196 -16.87 -22.06 -20.52
C CYS A 196 -15.34 -21.89 -20.60
N ASP A 197 -14.76 -22.12 -21.78
CA ASP A 197 -13.32 -21.97 -22.02
C ASP A 197 -12.88 -20.50 -21.93
N TYR A 198 -13.69 -19.57 -22.45
CA TYR A 198 -13.46 -18.13 -22.30
C TYR A 198 -13.42 -17.70 -20.84
N TYR A 199 -14.42 -18.07 -20.03
CA TYR A 199 -14.36 -17.79 -18.59
C TYR A 199 -13.21 -18.51 -17.89
N THR A 200 -12.88 -19.74 -18.30
CA THR A 200 -11.69 -20.44 -17.79
C THR A 200 -10.44 -19.59 -18.00
N SER A 201 -10.24 -19.04 -19.20
CA SER A 201 -9.09 -18.16 -19.49
C SER A 201 -9.09 -16.83 -18.73
N ILE A 202 -10.27 -16.26 -18.44
CA ILE A 202 -10.41 -15.06 -17.56
C ILE A 202 -9.94 -15.40 -16.15
N PHE A 203 -10.50 -16.45 -15.53
CA PHE A 203 -10.16 -16.84 -14.17
C PHE A 203 -8.70 -17.31 -14.05
N GLU A 204 -8.14 -18.00 -15.05
CA GLU A 204 -6.71 -18.33 -15.07
C GLU A 204 -5.84 -17.06 -15.10
N THR A 205 -6.14 -16.12 -16.01
CA THR A 205 -5.40 -14.85 -16.11
C THR A 205 -5.50 -14.03 -14.83
N TYR A 206 -6.67 -13.97 -14.19
CA TYR A 206 -6.85 -13.15 -12.98
C TYR A 206 -6.19 -13.81 -11.76
N ASN A 207 -6.24 -15.14 -11.65
CA ASN A 207 -5.48 -15.86 -10.63
C ASN A 207 -3.96 -15.70 -10.82
N GLU A 208 -3.47 -15.72 -12.06
CA GLU A 208 -2.05 -15.48 -12.38
C GLU A 208 -1.63 -14.06 -11.99
N LEU A 209 -2.39 -13.03 -12.37
CA LEU A 209 -2.12 -11.63 -12.05
C LEU A 209 -2.22 -11.30 -10.55
N ASP A 210 -3.10 -11.99 -9.83
CA ASP A 210 -3.16 -11.94 -8.36
C ASP A 210 -2.02 -12.78 -7.72
N GLY A 211 -1.29 -13.57 -8.50
CA GLY A 211 -0.18 -14.39 -8.02
C GLY A 211 -0.59 -15.63 -7.23
N LEU A 212 -1.81 -16.15 -7.46
CA LEU A 212 -2.40 -17.28 -6.74
C LEU A 212 -2.18 -18.62 -7.46
N SER A 213 -1.69 -19.62 -6.72
CA SER A 213 -1.46 -21.00 -7.20
C SER A 213 -2.15 -22.03 -6.32
N PHE A 214 -2.63 -23.14 -6.91
CA PHE A 214 -3.09 -24.31 -6.14
C PHE A 214 -1.92 -25.06 -5.47
N THR A 215 -0.69 -24.82 -5.92
CA THR A 215 0.56 -25.31 -5.32
C THR A 215 1.53 -24.12 -5.23
N PRO A 216 1.35 -23.20 -4.26
CA PRO A 216 2.18 -22.02 -4.11
C PRO A 216 3.47 -22.34 -3.34
N GLU A 217 4.44 -21.42 -3.38
CA GLU A 217 5.60 -21.44 -2.49
C GLU A 217 5.27 -20.83 -1.11
N ASN A 218 4.54 -19.71 -1.09
CA ASN A 218 4.08 -19.07 0.15
C ASN A 218 2.64 -19.52 0.50
N PRO A 219 2.30 -19.81 1.77
CA PRO A 219 0.93 -20.14 2.17
C PRO A 219 -0.11 -19.05 1.84
N THR A 220 0.30 -17.78 1.85
CA THR A 220 -0.54 -16.60 1.51
C THR A 220 -0.91 -16.50 0.03
N ASP A 221 -0.29 -17.30 -0.84
CA ASP A 221 -0.53 -17.30 -2.29
C ASP A 221 -1.35 -18.51 -2.74
N LYS A 222 -1.97 -19.21 -1.78
CA LYS A 222 -2.77 -20.41 -2.04
C LYS A 222 -4.11 -20.04 -2.67
N ASN A 223 -4.36 -20.59 -3.86
CA ASN A 223 -5.65 -20.53 -4.54
C ASN A 223 -6.61 -21.58 -3.96
N ILE A 224 -7.88 -21.20 -3.81
CA ILE A 224 -8.99 -22.09 -3.43
C ILE A 224 -9.88 -22.39 -4.64
N PRO A 225 -10.41 -23.62 -4.78
CA PRO A 225 -11.20 -24.05 -5.94
C PRO A 225 -12.68 -23.65 -5.83
N ASN A 226 -12.95 -22.46 -5.27
CA ASN A 226 -14.29 -21.90 -5.18
C ASN A 226 -14.79 -21.48 -6.57
N LYS A 227 -16.11 -21.48 -6.76
CA LYS A 227 -16.76 -21.11 -8.02
C LYS A 227 -17.53 -19.82 -7.87
N TYR A 228 -17.33 -18.88 -8.80
CA TYR A 228 -18.17 -17.69 -8.92
C TYR A 228 -19.59 -18.10 -9.33
N PHE A 229 -20.62 -17.47 -8.75
CA PHE A 229 -22.01 -17.67 -9.09
C PHE A 229 -22.48 -16.52 -9.98
N ILE A 230 -22.98 -16.84 -11.17
CA ILE A 230 -23.40 -15.89 -12.19
C ILE A 230 -24.92 -16.02 -12.37
N LYS A 231 -25.66 -14.91 -12.26
CA LYS A 231 -27.13 -14.93 -12.41
C LYS A 231 -27.71 -13.69 -13.09
N ALA A 232 -28.91 -13.84 -13.63
CA ALA A 232 -29.77 -12.71 -13.95
C ALA A 232 -30.33 -12.08 -12.65
N ASN A 233 -30.55 -10.78 -12.67
CA ASN A 233 -31.33 -10.09 -11.64
C ASN A 233 -32.10 -8.91 -12.25
N ALA A 234 -33.41 -9.05 -12.43
CA ALA A 234 -34.29 -8.01 -12.95
C ALA A 234 -34.41 -6.75 -12.05
N HIS A 235 -33.95 -6.83 -10.79
CA HIS A 235 -33.89 -5.71 -9.85
C HIS A 235 -32.51 -5.61 -9.19
N GLY A 236 -31.45 -5.69 -10.00
CA GLY A 236 -30.06 -5.53 -9.59
C GLY A 236 -29.62 -4.08 -9.39
N ALA A 237 -28.34 -3.92 -9.04
CA ALA A 237 -27.64 -2.64 -9.06
C ALA A 237 -26.94 -2.41 -10.42
N GLY A 238 -26.65 -1.14 -10.76
CA GLY A 238 -25.89 -0.77 -11.96
C GLY A 238 -26.49 -1.30 -13.26
N SER A 239 -25.63 -1.62 -14.23
CA SER A 239 -25.97 -2.45 -15.40
C SER A 239 -25.63 -3.92 -15.16
N ALA A 240 -24.62 -4.14 -14.33
CA ALA A 240 -24.20 -5.38 -13.71
C ALA A 240 -23.62 -5.03 -12.33
N TYR A 241 -23.34 -6.03 -11.49
CA TYR A 241 -22.68 -5.85 -10.20
C TYR A 241 -22.00 -7.14 -9.69
N TYR A 242 -20.91 -6.95 -8.95
CA TYR A 242 -20.34 -7.94 -8.04
C TYR A 242 -20.92 -7.79 -6.62
N SER A 243 -21.03 -8.89 -5.88
CA SER A 243 -21.52 -8.90 -4.49
C SER A 243 -20.80 -9.96 -3.66
N GLY A 244 -21.14 -10.10 -2.38
CA GLY A 244 -20.54 -11.14 -1.52
C GLY A 244 -20.98 -12.58 -1.84
N SER A 245 -22.08 -12.79 -2.58
CA SER A 245 -22.64 -14.13 -2.84
C SER A 245 -22.85 -14.48 -4.32
N HIS A 246 -22.73 -13.51 -5.23
CA HIS A 246 -22.84 -13.72 -6.67
C HIS A 246 -22.34 -12.50 -7.45
N THR A 247 -22.11 -12.67 -8.75
CA THR A 247 -22.02 -11.60 -9.74
C THR A 247 -23.22 -11.68 -10.68
N ALA A 248 -23.79 -10.56 -11.11
CA ALA A 248 -25.04 -10.56 -11.86
C ALA A 248 -25.17 -9.42 -12.88
N GLN A 249 -26.01 -9.64 -13.88
CA GLN A 249 -26.48 -8.60 -14.80
C GLN A 249 -27.81 -8.04 -14.29
N ASN A 250 -27.98 -6.71 -14.36
CA ASN A 250 -29.25 -6.04 -14.01
C ASN A 250 -30.27 -6.17 -15.15
N SER A 251 -30.79 -7.38 -15.32
CA SER A 251 -31.79 -7.78 -16.31
C SER A 251 -32.32 -9.17 -15.95
N ASP A 252 -33.49 -9.52 -16.48
CA ASP A 252 -34.04 -10.89 -16.55
C ASP A 252 -33.33 -11.80 -17.59
N SER A 253 -32.06 -11.52 -17.88
CA SER A 253 -31.27 -12.13 -18.96
C SER A 253 -29.78 -11.94 -18.70
N LEU A 254 -28.98 -12.92 -19.12
CA LEU A 254 -27.52 -12.92 -19.12
C LEU A 254 -26.91 -12.56 -20.50
N ALA A 255 -27.74 -12.35 -21.52
CA ALA A 255 -27.29 -12.16 -22.91
C ALA A 255 -26.46 -10.88 -23.13
N GLY A 256 -26.59 -9.89 -22.25
CA GLY A 256 -25.88 -8.60 -22.36
C GLY A 256 -24.41 -8.68 -21.98
N TYR A 257 -24.10 -9.31 -20.84
CA TYR A 257 -22.75 -9.32 -20.27
C TYR A 257 -22.14 -10.71 -20.05
N TYR A 258 -22.94 -11.76 -19.83
CA TYR A 258 -22.41 -13.04 -19.37
C TYR A 258 -22.49 -14.19 -20.39
N LEU A 259 -23.38 -14.11 -21.39
CA LEU A 259 -23.40 -14.99 -22.57
C LEU A 259 -22.76 -14.33 -23.81
N SER A 260 -22.11 -13.17 -23.64
CA SER A 260 -21.44 -12.37 -24.68
C SER A 260 -20.02 -12.01 -24.23
N LYS A 261 -19.15 -11.65 -25.17
CA LYS A 261 -17.81 -11.09 -24.88
C LYS A 261 -17.95 -9.59 -24.67
N GLY A 262 -17.35 -9.04 -23.61
CA GLY A 262 -17.35 -7.60 -23.36
C GLY A 262 -16.95 -7.21 -21.93
N TRP A 263 -16.77 -5.90 -21.72
CA TRP A 263 -16.17 -5.35 -20.51
C TRP A 263 -16.91 -5.69 -19.20
N GLY A 264 -18.25 -5.69 -19.19
CA GLY A 264 -19.00 -5.89 -17.94
C GLY A 264 -18.66 -7.20 -17.22
N GLY A 265 -18.67 -8.34 -17.93
CA GLY A 265 -18.30 -9.62 -17.34
C GLY A 265 -16.86 -9.66 -16.80
N LEU A 266 -15.93 -8.94 -17.43
CA LEU A 266 -14.55 -8.78 -16.96
C LEU A 266 -14.47 -7.89 -15.70
N HIS A 267 -15.13 -6.74 -15.74
CA HIS A 267 -15.18 -5.72 -14.69
C HIS A 267 -15.77 -6.28 -13.38
N GLU A 268 -16.91 -6.98 -13.46
CA GLU A 268 -17.54 -7.57 -12.28
C GLU A 268 -16.74 -8.74 -11.70
N ILE A 269 -16.14 -9.60 -12.53
CA ILE A 269 -15.24 -10.65 -12.04
C ILE A 269 -14.00 -10.02 -11.39
N GLY A 270 -13.49 -8.91 -11.93
CA GLY A 270 -12.33 -8.19 -11.41
C GLY A 270 -12.53 -7.58 -10.03
N HIS A 271 -13.77 -7.22 -9.62
CA HIS A 271 -14.06 -6.76 -8.26
C HIS A 271 -13.73 -7.82 -7.19
N GLY A 272 -13.81 -9.11 -7.54
CA GLY A 272 -13.39 -10.18 -6.64
C GLY A 272 -11.88 -10.17 -6.33
N TYR A 273 -11.05 -9.59 -7.21
CA TYR A 273 -9.60 -9.53 -7.08
C TYR A 273 -9.09 -8.18 -6.52
N GLN A 274 -9.96 -7.44 -5.84
CA GLN A 274 -9.61 -6.22 -5.10
C GLN A 274 -9.28 -6.53 -3.64
N GLY A 275 -8.30 -5.82 -3.05
CA GLY A 275 -7.88 -5.98 -1.66
C GLY A 275 -8.06 -4.72 -0.81
N SER A 276 -7.85 -4.85 0.51
CA SER A 276 -8.06 -3.76 1.48
C SER A 276 -7.14 -2.55 1.30
N PHE A 277 -6.08 -2.61 0.47
CA PHE A 277 -5.26 -1.45 0.10
C PHE A 277 -6.08 -0.31 -0.54
N MET A 278 -7.25 -0.61 -1.12
CA MET A 278 -8.17 0.41 -1.64
C MET A 278 -8.80 1.29 -0.54
N SER A 279 -8.56 0.99 0.73
CA SER A 279 -8.96 1.85 1.87
C SER A 279 -8.06 3.07 2.08
N ASP A 280 -6.96 3.20 1.32
CA ASP A 280 -6.14 4.42 1.29
C ASP A 280 -6.96 5.65 0.84
N PRO A 281 -7.19 6.65 1.73
CA PRO A 281 -7.94 7.84 1.37
C PRO A 281 -7.16 8.76 0.39
N ALA A 282 -5.84 8.59 0.28
CA ALA A 282 -4.99 9.42 -0.57
C ALA A 282 -5.04 9.03 -2.06
N PHE A 283 -5.47 7.80 -2.40
CA PHE A 283 -5.65 7.38 -3.79
C PHE A 283 -6.78 6.34 -3.97
N GLY A 284 -8.03 6.82 -4.04
CA GLY A 284 -9.22 5.95 -4.15
C GLY A 284 -9.38 5.33 -5.55
N VAL A 285 -9.55 4.00 -5.59
CA VAL A 285 -9.51 3.16 -6.82
C VAL A 285 -10.63 2.10 -6.93
N GLY A 286 -11.75 2.24 -6.21
CA GLY A 286 -12.81 1.23 -6.13
C GLY A 286 -13.39 0.76 -7.49
N GLU A 287 -13.62 1.69 -8.41
CA GLU A 287 -14.11 1.41 -9.79
C GLU A 287 -12.97 1.40 -10.82
N VAL A 288 -11.73 1.16 -10.36
CA VAL A 288 -10.49 1.38 -11.13
C VAL A 288 -9.55 0.17 -11.06
N TRP A 289 -9.38 -0.43 -9.88
CA TRP A 289 -8.40 -1.51 -9.69
C TRP A 289 -8.78 -2.81 -10.43
N ASN A 290 -10.08 -3.15 -10.43
CA ASN A 290 -10.62 -4.29 -11.17
C ASN A 290 -10.36 -4.19 -12.69
N ASN A 291 -10.34 -2.98 -13.24
CA ASN A 291 -10.06 -2.76 -14.65
C ASN A 291 -8.63 -3.14 -15.06
N ILE A 292 -7.66 -3.19 -14.14
CA ILE A 292 -6.28 -3.62 -14.45
C ILE A 292 -6.27 -5.08 -14.94
N TYR A 293 -7.04 -5.95 -14.26
CA TYR A 293 -7.23 -7.34 -14.65
C TYR A 293 -7.97 -7.45 -15.99
N ALA A 294 -9.04 -6.67 -16.19
CA ALA A 294 -9.82 -6.64 -17.42
C ALA A 294 -9.01 -6.19 -18.65
N ALA A 295 -8.26 -5.09 -18.52
CA ALA A 295 -7.39 -4.56 -19.57
C ALA A 295 -6.27 -5.54 -19.92
N THR A 296 -5.66 -6.18 -18.91
CA THR A 296 -4.59 -7.16 -19.13
C THR A 296 -5.11 -8.40 -19.84
N PHE A 297 -6.30 -8.88 -19.49
CA PHE A 297 -6.96 -9.97 -20.21
C PHE A 297 -7.28 -9.58 -21.66
N GLU A 298 -7.89 -8.41 -21.92
CA GLU A 298 -8.14 -7.96 -23.30
C GLU A 298 -6.85 -7.84 -24.12
N ARG A 299 -5.77 -7.29 -23.52
CA ARG A 299 -4.45 -7.19 -24.14
C ARG A 299 -3.91 -8.56 -24.56
N ASN A 300 -3.98 -9.54 -23.68
CA ASN A 300 -3.48 -10.89 -23.93
C ASN A 300 -4.39 -11.68 -24.88
N TYR A 301 -5.72 -11.51 -24.80
CA TYR A 301 -6.72 -12.21 -25.61
C TYR A 301 -6.81 -11.69 -27.05
N TYR A 302 -6.76 -10.36 -27.26
CA TYR A 302 -6.82 -9.76 -28.60
C TYR A 302 -5.46 -9.63 -29.27
N GLY A 303 -4.38 -9.48 -28.50
CA GLY A 303 -3.01 -9.32 -29.00
C GLY A 303 -2.91 -8.18 -30.04
N ALA A 304 -2.46 -8.51 -31.25
CA ALA A 304 -2.37 -7.56 -32.37
C ALA A 304 -3.71 -6.90 -32.76
N ASN A 305 -4.86 -7.44 -32.33
CA ASN A 305 -6.19 -6.86 -32.57
C ASN A 305 -6.63 -5.88 -31.47
N LEU A 306 -5.84 -5.65 -30.42
CA LEU A 306 -6.24 -4.82 -29.28
C LEU A 306 -6.71 -3.42 -29.70
N ALA A 307 -5.99 -2.78 -30.62
CA ALA A 307 -6.33 -1.45 -31.15
C ALA A 307 -7.69 -1.37 -31.87
N THR A 308 -8.28 -2.50 -32.30
CA THR A 308 -9.57 -2.55 -33.01
C THR A 308 -10.66 -3.30 -32.25
N LYS A 309 -10.34 -3.95 -31.11
CA LYS A 309 -11.29 -4.77 -30.34
C LYS A 309 -11.30 -4.54 -28.83
N GLY A 310 -10.23 -4.00 -28.23
CA GLY A 310 -10.18 -3.73 -26.80
C GLY A 310 -11.08 -2.55 -26.42
N THR A 311 -11.81 -2.68 -25.32
CA THR A 311 -12.76 -1.68 -24.81
C THR A 311 -12.07 -0.33 -24.54
N LEU A 312 -10.87 -0.36 -23.97
CA LEU A 312 -10.11 0.87 -23.65
C LEU A 312 -9.41 1.50 -24.87
N TYR A 313 -9.45 0.82 -26.01
CA TYR A 313 -8.56 1.06 -27.14
C TYR A 313 -9.30 1.44 -28.42
N ALA A 314 -10.31 0.66 -28.79
CA ALA A 314 -11.02 0.79 -30.07
C ALA A 314 -11.89 2.06 -30.15
N ASN A 315 -12.34 2.37 -31.37
CA ASN A 315 -13.36 3.40 -31.65
C ASN A 315 -13.05 4.81 -31.11
N GLY A 316 -11.77 5.18 -30.99
CA GLY A 316 -11.32 6.48 -30.46
C GLY A 316 -11.24 6.56 -28.94
N SER A 317 -11.50 5.44 -28.23
CA SER A 317 -11.41 5.35 -26.77
C SER A 317 -10.02 5.73 -26.28
N LYS A 318 -8.97 5.18 -26.89
CA LYS A 318 -7.57 5.46 -26.53
C LYS A 318 -7.25 6.96 -26.58
N GLU A 319 -7.52 7.61 -27.71
CA GLU A 319 -7.17 9.01 -27.96
C GLU A 319 -7.94 9.95 -27.01
N TRP A 320 -9.22 9.66 -26.74
CA TRP A 320 -10.01 10.39 -25.74
C TRP A 320 -9.45 10.23 -24.33
N ARG A 321 -9.09 9.00 -23.93
CA ARG A 321 -8.54 8.71 -22.59
C ARG A 321 -7.17 9.35 -22.37
N GLU A 322 -6.29 9.30 -23.37
CA GLU A 322 -4.98 9.98 -23.33
C GLU A 322 -5.12 11.49 -23.24
N THR A 323 -5.99 12.09 -24.06
CA THR A 323 -6.27 13.53 -24.03
C THR A 323 -6.86 13.95 -22.68
N THR A 324 -7.72 13.12 -22.07
CA THR A 324 -8.30 13.37 -20.75
C THR A 324 -7.24 13.32 -19.65
N LEU A 325 -6.41 12.28 -19.62
CA LEU A 325 -5.30 12.15 -18.67
C LEU A 325 -4.31 13.31 -18.81
N ASN A 326 -3.88 13.65 -20.03
CA ASN A 326 -2.99 14.79 -20.25
C ASN A 326 -3.60 16.13 -19.82
N ASN A 327 -4.91 16.31 -20.01
CA ASN A 327 -5.62 17.51 -19.57
C ASN A 327 -5.71 17.62 -18.04
N GLU A 328 -6.08 16.54 -17.34
CA GLU A 328 -6.16 16.52 -15.87
C GLU A 328 -4.76 16.69 -15.23
N TRP A 329 -3.76 15.99 -15.76
CA TRP A 329 -2.39 15.97 -15.24
C TRP A 329 -1.57 17.20 -15.64
N LYS A 330 -1.33 17.40 -16.95
CA LYS A 330 -0.30 18.32 -17.46
C LYS A 330 -0.84 19.72 -17.81
N VAL A 331 -2.11 19.84 -18.19
CA VAL A 331 -2.72 21.14 -18.54
C VAL A 331 -3.32 21.82 -17.32
N LYS A 332 -3.98 21.07 -16.43
CA LYS A 332 -4.64 21.61 -15.23
C LYS A 332 -3.84 21.48 -13.94
N GLY A 333 -2.85 20.58 -13.87
CA GLY A 333 -2.10 20.31 -12.64
C GLY A 333 -2.96 19.75 -11.50
N LEU A 334 -4.01 18.99 -11.81
CA LEU A 334 -4.87 18.41 -10.77
C LEU A 334 -4.12 17.30 -10.02
N PRO A 335 -4.28 17.15 -8.69
CA PRO A 335 -3.69 16.05 -7.95
C PRO A 335 -4.34 14.73 -8.32
N MET A 336 -3.53 13.66 -8.44
CA MET A 336 -3.88 12.33 -8.95
C MET A 336 -5.18 11.72 -8.39
N ASN A 337 -5.51 11.98 -7.12
CA ASN A 337 -6.73 11.44 -6.50
C ASN A 337 -8.03 12.12 -6.99
N SER A 338 -7.93 13.34 -7.54
CA SER A 338 -9.08 14.10 -8.07
C SER A 338 -9.38 13.82 -9.54
N TRP A 339 -8.54 13.04 -10.23
CA TRP A 339 -8.73 12.67 -11.64
C TRP A 339 -9.92 11.73 -11.83
N SER A 340 -10.48 11.75 -13.04
CA SER A 340 -11.47 10.75 -13.47
C SER A 340 -10.97 9.31 -13.31
N GLY A 341 -11.87 8.36 -13.04
CA GLY A 341 -11.53 6.93 -12.94
C GLY A 341 -10.81 6.40 -14.18
N SER A 342 -11.19 6.89 -15.36
CA SER A 342 -10.52 6.64 -16.65
C SER A 342 -9.04 7.05 -16.66
N SER A 343 -8.72 8.23 -16.13
CA SER A 343 -7.33 8.70 -16.02
C SER A 343 -6.54 7.91 -14.98
N LYS A 344 -7.14 7.60 -13.82
CA LYS A 344 -6.53 6.75 -12.77
C LYS A 344 -6.20 5.35 -13.29
N GLU A 345 -7.13 4.73 -14.01
CA GLU A 345 -6.95 3.45 -14.70
C GLU A 345 -5.80 3.54 -15.73
N ARG A 346 -5.77 4.60 -16.55
CA ARG A 346 -4.76 4.76 -17.60
C ARG A 346 -3.33 4.94 -17.04
N ILE A 347 -3.15 5.65 -15.93
CA ILE A 347 -1.82 5.79 -15.29
C ILE A 347 -1.38 4.51 -14.58
N LEU A 348 -2.30 3.77 -13.94
CA LEU A 348 -2.01 2.46 -13.35
C LEU A 348 -1.57 1.44 -14.40
N LEU A 349 -2.25 1.43 -15.56
CA LEU A 349 -1.82 0.63 -16.73
C LEU A 349 -0.48 1.09 -17.30
N ALA A 350 -0.12 2.38 -17.21
CA ALA A 350 1.19 2.87 -17.64
C ALA A 350 2.31 2.42 -16.68
N PHE A 351 2.06 2.40 -15.36
CA PHE A 351 2.98 1.80 -14.39
C PHE A 351 3.17 0.30 -14.66
N GLN A 352 2.08 -0.45 -14.85
CA GLN A 352 2.15 -1.90 -15.15
C GLN A 352 2.87 -2.17 -16.47
N ALA A 353 2.62 -1.36 -17.52
CA ALA A 353 3.28 -1.51 -18.82
C ALA A 353 4.80 -1.29 -18.76
N LYS A 354 5.28 -0.39 -17.88
CA LYS A 354 6.73 -0.15 -17.68
C LYS A 354 7.36 -1.15 -16.71
N ALA A 355 6.66 -1.60 -15.67
CA ALA A 355 7.17 -2.55 -14.68
C ALA A 355 7.04 -4.03 -15.12
N GLY A 356 6.13 -4.33 -16.06
CA GLY A 356 5.75 -5.67 -16.49
C GLY A 356 4.76 -6.36 -15.54
N ASP A 357 4.02 -7.36 -16.03
CA ASP A 357 2.97 -8.04 -15.24
C ASP A 357 3.50 -8.70 -13.96
N LYS A 358 4.76 -9.15 -13.97
CA LYS A 358 5.44 -9.67 -12.78
C LYS A 358 5.41 -8.66 -11.61
N ALA A 359 5.47 -7.37 -11.87
CA ALA A 359 5.42 -6.34 -10.83
C ALA A 359 4.04 -6.26 -10.15
N PHE A 360 2.96 -6.42 -10.91
CA PHE A 360 1.60 -6.50 -10.38
C PHE A 360 1.38 -7.79 -9.57
N ILE A 361 1.93 -8.91 -10.06
CA ILE A 361 1.96 -10.19 -9.34
C ILE A 361 2.71 -10.05 -8.02
N THR A 362 3.92 -9.47 -8.02
CA THR A 362 4.71 -9.22 -6.81
C THR A 362 3.99 -8.28 -5.85
N PHE A 363 3.34 -7.21 -6.33
CA PHE A 363 2.49 -6.35 -5.50
C PHE A 363 1.40 -7.16 -4.78
N ASN A 364 0.64 -7.99 -5.49
CA ASN A 364 -0.47 -8.74 -4.90
C ASN A 364 0.02 -9.80 -3.89
N GLN A 365 1.13 -10.49 -4.19
CA GLN A 365 1.77 -11.46 -3.30
C GLN A 365 2.33 -10.82 -2.03
N GLU A 366 3.14 -9.76 -2.15
CA GLU A 366 3.74 -9.09 -0.99
C GLU A 366 2.70 -8.33 -0.16
N TYR A 367 1.68 -7.74 -0.80
CA TYR A 367 0.54 -7.16 -0.07
C TYR A 367 -0.18 -8.22 0.77
N ARG A 368 -0.46 -9.42 0.22
CA ARG A 368 -1.07 -10.51 1.00
C ARG A 368 -0.18 -10.97 2.15
N LYS A 369 1.16 -10.92 2.03
CA LYS A 369 2.06 -11.25 3.15
C LYS A 369 1.91 -10.26 4.29
N ILE A 370 2.10 -8.96 4.05
CA ILE A 370 1.98 -7.94 5.10
C ILE A 370 0.56 -7.88 5.67
N ALA A 371 -0.47 -8.08 4.84
CA ALA A 371 -1.85 -8.13 5.29
C ALA A 371 -2.18 -9.36 6.16
N ASN A 372 -1.31 -10.36 6.21
CA ASN A 372 -1.44 -11.52 7.08
C ASN A 372 -0.71 -11.39 8.42
N GLU A 373 0.13 -10.37 8.59
CA GLU A 373 0.81 -10.06 9.85
C GLU A 373 -0.19 -9.62 10.94
N ASP A 374 0.21 -9.73 12.21
CA ASP A 374 -0.65 -9.35 13.33
C ASP A 374 -0.56 -7.85 13.61
N GLY A 375 -1.71 -7.19 13.78
CA GLY A 375 -1.79 -5.74 13.94
C GLY A 375 -1.83 -4.94 12.63
N PHE A 376 -1.81 -5.60 11.46
CA PHE A 376 -1.89 -4.92 10.16
C PHE A 376 -3.19 -4.10 9.99
N VAL A 377 -3.06 -2.85 9.52
CA VAL A 377 -4.17 -1.95 9.20
C VAL A 377 -3.96 -1.35 7.80
N ALA A 378 -4.74 -1.81 6.82
CA ALA A 378 -4.53 -1.46 5.40
C ALA A 378 -4.52 0.05 5.13
N ALA A 379 -5.36 0.84 5.82
CA ALA A 379 -5.45 2.29 5.69
C ALA A 379 -4.20 3.07 6.16
N ASN A 380 -3.19 2.39 6.72
CA ASN A 380 -1.91 2.99 7.07
C ASN A 380 -0.93 3.02 5.88
N HIS A 381 -1.16 2.22 4.84
CA HIS A 381 -0.24 2.07 3.72
C HIS A 381 -0.77 2.84 2.51
N TYR A 382 -0.04 3.86 2.04
CA TYR A 382 -0.42 4.55 0.80
C TYR A 382 -0.31 3.56 -0.36
N LEU A 383 -1.32 3.49 -1.21
CA LEU A 383 -1.35 2.56 -2.35
C LEU A 383 -0.20 2.87 -3.32
N LEU A 384 0.19 4.14 -3.43
CA LEU A 384 1.31 4.58 -4.26
C LEU A 384 2.69 4.25 -3.64
N ASP A 385 2.81 4.17 -2.31
CA ASP A 385 4.02 3.60 -1.66
C ASP A 385 4.16 2.12 -2.06
N LEU A 386 3.09 1.34 -1.87
CA LEU A 386 3.06 -0.10 -2.13
C LEU A 386 3.34 -0.42 -3.61
N ILE A 387 2.69 0.30 -4.55
CA ILE A 387 2.97 0.17 -5.98
C ILE A 387 4.44 0.49 -6.26
N SER A 388 4.94 1.66 -5.84
CA SER A 388 6.30 2.06 -6.17
C SER A 388 7.35 1.12 -5.56
N LYS A 389 7.11 0.61 -4.35
CA LYS A 389 7.99 -0.34 -3.66
C LYS A 389 8.07 -1.66 -4.42
N TYR A 390 6.93 -2.32 -4.64
CA TYR A 390 6.92 -3.67 -5.22
C TYR A 390 7.18 -3.66 -6.73
N TYR A 391 6.80 -2.59 -7.44
CA TYR A 391 7.19 -2.43 -8.84
C TYR A 391 8.69 -2.14 -8.96
N GLY A 392 9.25 -1.26 -8.13
CA GLY A 392 10.70 -1.00 -8.09
C GLY A 392 11.52 -2.25 -7.75
N GLN A 393 11.06 -3.06 -6.78
CA GLN A 393 11.69 -4.34 -6.45
C GLN A 393 11.61 -5.37 -7.59
N ALA A 394 10.50 -5.42 -8.32
CA ALA A 394 10.30 -6.40 -9.40
C ALA A 394 10.96 -6.01 -10.73
N SER A 395 11.06 -4.72 -11.06
CA SER A 395 11.51 -4.21 -12.36
C SER A 395 12.80 -3.38 -12.31
N GLY A 396 13.19 -2.84 -11.16
CA GLY A 396 14.32 -1.93 -11.01
C GLY A 396 14.04 -0.48 -11.42
N PHE A 397 12.78 -0.07 -11.58
CA PHE A 397 12.39 1.30 -11.95
C PHE A 397 11.89 2.13 -10.76
N ASP A 398 12.26 3.41 -10.71
CA ASP A 398 11.78 4.38 -9.73
C ASP A 398 10.63 5.21 -10.32
N PHE A 399 9.43 4.95 -9.82
CA PHE A 399 8.19 5.61 -10.26
C PHE A 399 7.90 6.92 -9.55
N THR A 400 8.69 7.28 -8.53
CA THR A 400 8.53 8.53 -7.75
C THR A 400 8.41 9.79 -8.61
N PRO A 401 9.23 10.03 -9.66
CA PRO A 401 9.14 11.26 -10.45
C PRO A 401 7.78 11.40 -11.16
N VAL A 402 7.22 10.26 -11.59
CA VAL A 402 5.90 10.20 -12.23
C VAL A 402 4.82 10.55 -11.21
N ILE A 403 4.85 9.92 -10.04
CA ILE A 403 3.86 10.06 -8.97
C ILE A 403 3.88 11.49 -8.40
N GLU A 404 5.06 12.05 -8.15
CA GLU A 404 5.21 13.43 -7.67
C GLU A 404 4.73 14.44 -8.71
N SER A 405 5.10 14.27 -9.99
CA SER A 405 4.61 15.15 -11.07
C SER A 405 3.11 15.05 -11.32
N ALA A 406 2.43 14.03 -10.78
CA ALA A 406 0.98 13.85 -10.80
C ALA A 406 0.29 14.39 -9.53
N GLY A 407 1.02 14.91 -8.55
CA GLY A 407 0.46 15.27 -7.25
C GLY A 407 -0.10 14.05 -6.49
N GLY A 408 0.50 12.88 -6.69
CA GLY A 408 0.24 11.68 -5.88
C GLY A 408 0.92 11.75 -4.52
N VAL A 409 0.35 11.04 -3.54
CA VAL A 409 0.85 11.02 -2.15
C VAL A 409 1.72 9.78 -1.93
N MET A 410 2.90 9.98 -1.37
CA MET A 410 3.84 8.94 -0.93
C MET A 410 4.52 9.39 0.36
N SER A 411 5.00 8.46 1.18
CA SER A 411 5.78 8.76 2.38
C SER A 411 7.17 9.31 2.03
N LYS A 412 7.84 10.03 2.96
CA LYS A 412 9.23 10.50 2.74
C LYS A 412 10.16 9.31 2.52
N GLU A 413 9.99 8.31 3.38
CA GLU A 413 10.83 7.14 3.53
C GLU A 413 10.81 6.28 2.26
N GLN A 414 9.62 6.04 1.66
CA GLN A 414 9.55 5.23 0.44
C GLN A 414 10.20 5.92 -0.77
N LYS A 415 10.07 7.26 -0.89
CA LYS A 415 10.78 8.05 -1.92
C LYS A 415 12.28 7.93 -1.76
N GLU A 416 12.79 8.03 -0.53
CA GLU A 416 14.22 7.89 -0.24
C GLU A 416 14.72 6.46 -0.52
N GLU A 417 13.98 5.43 -0.09
CA GLU A 417 14.28 4.02 -0.39
C GLU A 417 14.42 3.77 -1.90
N ASN A 418 13.51 4.29 -2.72
CA ASN A 418 13.54 4.11 -4.18
C ASN A 418 14.85 4.64 -4.79
N ARG A 419 15.28 5.84 -4.39
CA ARG A 419 16.51 6.48 -4.86
C ARG A 419 17.76 5.73 -4.41
N LEU A 420 17.81 5.34 -3.14
CA LEU A 420 19.00 4.71 -2.55
C LEU A 420 19.20 3.27 -3.04
N ASN A 421 18.13 2.54 -3.34
CA ASN A 421 18.20 1.25 -4.04
C ASN A 421 18.77 1.35 -5.47
N SER A 422 19.01 2.59 -5.97
CA SER A 422 19.62 2.87 -7.27
C SER A 422 18.79 2.29 -8.43
N TYR A 423 17.46 2.35 -8.29
CA TYR A 423 16.51 2.10 -9.36
C TYR A 423 16.57 3.19 -10.43
N GLN A 424 16.23 2.86 -11.68
CA GLN A 424 16.25 3.82 -12.79
C GLN A 424 14.98 4.67 -12.79
N ALA A 425 15.13 5.98 -12.61
CA ALA A 425 14.03 6.94 -12.69
C ALA A 425 13.30 6.84 -14.03
N VAL A 426 11.97 6.84 -13.99
CA VAL A 426 11.12 6.86 -15.19
C VAL A 426 10.27 8.13 -15.26
N ALA A 427 9.99 8.60 -16.48
CA ALA A 427 9.14 9.76 -16.75
C ALA A 427 8.28 9.53 -18.00
N PRO A 428 7.09 10.14 -18.12
CA PRO A 428 6.35 10.22 -19.38
C PRO A 428 7.20 10.79 -20.50
N LEU A 429 7.13 10.19 -21.70
CA LEU A 429 7.92 10.58 -22.87
C LEU A 429 7.88 12.11 -23.16
N VAL A 430 6.72 12.74 -23.00
CA VAL A 430 6.54 14.20 -23.18
C VAL A 430 7.30 15.08 -22.17
N ASP A 431 7.70 14.57 -21.01
CA ASP A 431 8.45 15.32 -19.99
C ASP A 431 9.96 15.34 -20.27
N VAL A 432 10.45 14.47 -21.16
CA VAL A 432 11.88 14.22 -21.41
C VAL A 432 12.26 14.28 -22.90
N VAL A 433 11.31 14.51 -23.82
CA VAL A 433 11.56 14.72 -25.25
C VAL A 433 10.94 16.06 -25.71
N PRO A 434 11.65 16.90 -26.50
CA PRO A 434 11.09 18.13 -27.06
C PRO A 434 9.83 17.87 -27.87
N ALA A 435 8.84 18.77 -27.78
CA ALA A 435 7.51 18.56 -28.38
C ALA A 435 7.57 18.18 -29.88
N ALA A 436 8.47 18.80 -30.65
CA ALA A 436 8.67 18.53 -32.08
C ALA A 436 9.31 17.16 -32.40
N LYS A 437 9.71 16.38 -31.37
CA LYS A 437 10.37 15.07 -31.50
C LYS A 437 9.61 13.93 -30.83
N VAL A 438 8.57 14.20 -30.05
CA VAL A 438 7.80 13.19 -29.31
C VAL A 438 7.32 12.05 -30.22
N SER A 439 6.64 12.37 -31.33
CA SER A 439 6.11 11.34 -32.25
C SER A 439 7.21 10.53 -32.96
N GLU A 440 8.39 11.13 -33.20
CA GLU A 440 9.53 10.42 -33.79
C GLU A 440 10.13 9.41 -32.79
N VAL A 441 10.33 9.83 -31.54
CA VAL A 441 10.90 8.96 -30.49
C VAL A 441 9.88 7.90 -30.04
N GLN A 442 8.60 8.24 -29.95
CA GLN A 442 7.51 7.29 -29.67
C GLN A 442 7.51 6.14 -30.69
N ALA A 443 7.61 6.47 -31.98
CA ALA A 443 7.67 5.48 -33.06
C ALA A 443 8.95 4.64 -33.02
N LYS A 444 10.13 5.24 -32.75
CA LYS A 444 11.40 4.50 -32.62
C LYS A 444 11.39 3.50 -31.47
N LEU A 445 10.74 3.83 -30.35
CA LEU A 445 10.64 2.97 -29.17
C LEU A 445 9.43 2.03 -29.21
N GLY A 446 8.57 2.09 -30.23
CA GLY A 446 7.36 1.27 -30.33
C GLY A 446 6.31 1.56 -29.24
N LEU A 447 6.36 2.75 -28.63
CA LEU A 447 5.58 3.07 -27.43
C LEU A 447 4.10 3.26 -27.75
N GLU A 448 3.26 2.63 -26.94
CA GLU A 448 1.81 2.67 -27.08
C GLU A 448 1.26 4.11 -27.03
N SER A 449 1.86 4.97 -26.19
CA SER A 449 1.38 6.32 -25.89
C SER A 449 2.52 7.35 -25.88
N TYR A 450 2.18 8.62 -26.12
CA TYR A 450 3.06 9.75 -25.78
C TYR A 450 3.13 10.01 -24.25
N LEU A 451 2.24 9.38 -23.48
CA LEU A 451 2.27 9.33 -22.01
C LEU A 451 2.93 8.06 -21.47
N SER A 452 3.44 7.17 -22.35
CA SER A 452 4.19 5.99 -21.91
C SER A 452 5.45 6.41 -21.16
N LEU A 453 5.76 5.66 -20.10
CA LEU A 453 6.88 5.94 -19.21
C LEU A 453 8.17 5.36 -19.81
N VAL A 454 9.24 6.17 -19.78
CA VAL A 454 10.56 5.84 -20.34
C VAL A 454 11.67 6.18 -19.34
N ASP A 455 12.83 5.55 -19.50
CA ASP A 455 14.06 5.89 -18.78
C ASP A 455 15.17 6.46 -19.68
N ALA A 456 16.21 7.01 -19.06
CA ALA A 456 17.36 7.64 -19.73
C ALA A 456 18.28 6.66 -20.51
N THR A 457 18.03 5.35 -20.43
CA THR A 457 18.73 4.31 -21.21
C THR A 457 17.99 4.03 -22.50
N GLU A 458 16.66 3.88 -22.46
CA GLU A 458 15.80 3.73 -23.63
C GLU A 458 15.92 4.95 -24.56
N LEU A 459 15.91 6.15 -23.99
CA LEU A 459 15.99 7.40 -24.76
C LEU A 459 17.29 7.59 -25.53
N ARG A 460 18.34 6.78 -25.27
CA ARG A 460 19.61 6.81 -26.04
C ARG A 460 19.39 6.55 -27.53
N VAL A 461 18.32 5.82 -27.93
CA VAL A 461 17.98 5.61 -29.35
C VAL A 461 17.54 6.87 -30.09
N SER A 462 17.19 7.94 -29.35
CA SER A 462 16.79 9.22 -29.95
C SER A 462 17.98 10.01 -30.49
N GLY A 463 19.18 9.83 -29.92
CA GLY A 463 20.35 10.67 -30.16
C GLY A 463 20.23 12.09 -29.60
N LEU A 464 19.25 12.36 -28.72
CA LEU A 464 19.01 13.68 -28.14
C LEU A 464 19.82 13.89 -26.85
N SER A 465 20.34 15.10 -26.71
CA SER A 465 21.11 15.59 -25.56
C SER A 465 20.86 17.08 -25.35
N GLY A 466 21.20 17.57 -24.15
CA GLY A 466 21.13 18.98 -23.80
C GLY A 466 22.15 19.35 -22.74
N THR A 467 22.57 20.63 -22.72
CA THR A 467 23.39 21.15 -21.62
C THR A 467 22.53 21.30 -20.36
N ALA A 468 23.05 20.90 -19.20
CA ALA A 468 22.36 20.99 -17.92
C ALA A 468 23.17 21.76 -16.87
N SER A 469 22.45 22.50 -16.02
CA SER A 469 22.98 23.15 -14.81
C SER A 469 21.94 23.11 -13.68
N ILE A 470 22.41 23.00 -12.44
CA ILE A 470 21.59 23.05 -11.22
C ILE A 470 21.97 24.30 -10.42
N HIS A 471 20.99 25.10 -10.05
CA HIS A 471 21.13 26.16 -9.04
C HIS A 471 20.73 25.61 -7.66
N LEU A 472 21.49 25.96 -6.62
CA LEU A 472 21.25 25.53 -5.24
C LEU A 472 20.67 26.72 -4.44
N ASP A 473 19.34 26.79 -4.30
CA ASP A 473 18.63 27.82 -3.51
C ASP A 473 18.76 27.46 -2.02
N ILE A 474 19.76 28.03 -1.34
CA ILE A 474 20.16 27.76 0.05
C ILE A 474 20.54 29.06 0.78
N ASP A 475 20.34 29.11 2.11
CA ASP A 475 20.69 30.27 2.94
C ASP A 475 22.18 30.31 3.39
N ASP A 476 22.83 29.15 3.51
CA ASP A 476 24.29 29.04 3.68
C ASP A 476 24.91 27.98 2.75
N ILE A 477 25.44 28.40 1.61
CA ILE A 477 26.16 27.54 0.67
C ILE A 477 27.42 26.88 1.29
N ALA A 478 28.01 27.43 2.37
CA ALA A 478 29.15 26.80 3.05
C ALA A 478 28.80 25.44 3.70
N GLN A 479 27.51 25.15 3.92
CA GLN A 479 27.05 23.83 4.35
C GLN A 479 27.35 22.73 3.32
N LEU A 480 27.41 23.09 2.03
CA LEU A 480 27.55 22.15 0.91
C LEU A 480 28.96 22.17 0.28
N LYS A 481 29.76 23.22 0.49
CA LYS A 481 31.07 23.37 -0.18
C LYS A 481 32.04 22.22 0.13
N GLY A 482 32.69 21.72 -0.91
CA GLY A 482 33.60 20.56 -0.85
C GLY A 482 32.89 19.20 -0.91
N GLN A 483 31.57 19.14 -0.72
CA GLN A 483 30.78 17.92 -0.90
C GLN A 483 30.46 17.66 -2.38
N TYR A 484 29.93 16.48 -2.69
CA TYR A 484 29.66 16.06 -4.08
C TYR A 484 28.17 16.07 -4.43
N LEU A 485 27.82 16.80 -5.48
CA LEU A 485 26.56 16.61 -6.21
C LEU A 485 26.74 15.50 -7.25
N THR A 486 25.93 14.45 -7.19
CA THR A 486 26.06 13.25 -8.02
C THR A 486 24.77 12.96 -8.79
N ILE A 487 24.86 12.80 -10.10
CA ILE A 487 23.74 12.54 -11.01
C ILE A 487 23.82 11.08 -11.48
N LYS A 488 22.73 10.33 -11.31
CA LYS A 488 22.68 8.87 -11.49
C LYS A 488 21.59 8.44 -12.47
N ASN A 489 21.90 7.43 -13.30
CA ASN A 489 20.95 6.62 -14.06
C ASN A 489 20.86 5.25 -13.38
N GLY A 490 20.05 5.16 -12.32
CA GLY A 490 20.07 4.02 -11.40
C GLY A 490 21.46 3.82 -10.78
N LYS A 491 22.13 2.72 -11.13
CA LYS A 491 23.48 2.38 -10.64
C LYS A 491 24.62 3.07 -11.40
N GLU A 492 24.36 3.66 -12.57
CA GLU A 492 25.34 4.38 -13.37
C GLU A 492 25.51 5.81 -12.84
N VAL A 493 26.71 6.18 -12.37
CA VAL A 493 27.05 7.57 -12.05
C VAL A 493 27.37 8.30 -13.36
N VAL A 494 26.43 9.12 -13.84
CA VAL A 494 26.53 9.86 -15.11
C VAL A 494 27.34 11.14 -14.93
N LYS A 495 27.22 11.80 -13.76
CA LYS A 495 28.02 12.97 -13.40
C LYS A 495 28.32 12.97 -11.90
N LYS A 496 29.50 13.46 -11.52
CA LYS A 496 29.85 13.78 -10.14
C LYS A 496 30.65 15.09 -10.13
N VAL A 497 30.19 16.08 -9.37
CA VAL A 497 30.75 17.44 -9.34
C VAL A 497 30.95 17.86 -7.89
N VAL A 498 32.07 18.51 -7.56
CA VAL A 498 32.29 19.12 -6.24
C VAL A 498 31.50 20.42 -6.18
N VAL A 499 30.70 20.62 -5.14
CA VAL A 499 30.01 21.89 -4.91
C VAL A 499 31.05 22.91 -4.44
N THR A 500 31.23 23.98 -5.22
CA THR A 500 32.12 25.11 -4.90
C THR A 500 31.36 26.42 -4.76
N ASP A 501 30.17 26.49 -5.37
CA ASP A 501 29.32 27.67 -5.50
C ASP A 501 27.86 27.23 -5.73
N GLU A 502 26.93 28.18 -5.79
CA GLU A 502 25.47 27.92 -5.92
C GLU A 502 25.09 27.39 -7.31
N ASP A 503 25.76 27.83 -8.39
CA ASP A 503 25.52 27.40 -9.76
C ASP A 503 26.44 26.23 -10.17
N VAL A 504 25.89 25.01 -10.20
CA VAL A 504 26.61 23.78 -10.56
C VAL A 504 26.40 23.42 -12.03
N ALA A 505 27.43 23.62 -12.85
CA ALA A 505 27.44 23.22 -14.26
C ALA A 505 27.66 21.70 -14.42
N LEU A 506 26.68 20.99 -15.01
CA LEU A 506 26.79 19.57 -15.30
C LEU A 506 27.36 19.31 -16.71
N GLY A 507 27.17 20.25 -17.64
CA GLY A 507 27.55 20.10 -19.05
C GLY A 507 26.50 19.33 -19.84
N GLU A 508 26.89 18.74 -20.97
CA GLU A 508 25.99 17.98 -21.83
C GLU A 508 25.63 16.61 -21.21
N LEU A 509 24.33 16.30 -21.22
CA LEU A 509 23.75 15.02 -20.80
C LEU A 509 22.77 14.52 -21.87
N PRO A 510 22.57 13.21 -22.06
CA PRO A 510 21.48 12.67 -22.87
C PRO A 510 20.11 13.08 -22.34
N ASN A 511 19.08 13.03 -23.19
CA ASN A 511 17.70 13.23 -22.76
C ASN A 511 17.21 12.12 -21.82
N GLY A 512 16.46 12.49 -20.78
CA GLY A 512 15.91 11.58 -19.79
C GLY A 512 15.64 12.23 -18.43
N VAL A 513 15.27 11.40 -17.45
CA VAL A 513 15.21 11.77 -16.03
C VAL A 513 16.31 11.04 -15.27
N TYR A 514 16.96 11.73 -14.34
CA TYR A 514 18.10 11.23 -13.57
C TYR A 514 17.88 11.46 -12.07
N THR A 515 18.32 10.53 -11.24
CA THR A 515 18.30 10.68 -9.79
C THR A 515 19.44 11.58 -9.34
N ILE A 516 19.15 12.56 -8.51
CA ILE A 516 20.11 13.46 -7.87
C ILE A 516 20.42 12.91 -6.47
N ASP A 517 21.70 12.71 -6.20
CA ASP A 517 22.27 12.42 -4.89
C ASP A 517 23.05 13.68 -4.46
N ALA A 518 22.47 14.43 -3.53
CA ALA A 518 22.88 15.78 -3.16
C ALA A 518 23.17 15.89 -1.65
N PRO A 519 24.18 16.66 -1.23
CA PRO A 519 24.53 16.83 0.17
C PRO A 519 23.42 17.53 0.96
N THR A 520 23.02 16.98 2.12
CA THR A 520 21.93 17.52 2.95
C THR A 520 22.39 18.54 4.01
N GLY A 521 23.63 19.03 3.90
CA GLY A 521 24.26 19.97 4.84
C GLY A 521 25.11 19.30 5.94
N ASN A 522 26.01 20.08 6.56
CA ASN A 522 26.94 19.57 7.58
C ASN A 522 26.42 19.82 9.01
N THR A 523 26.40 21.07 9.45
CA THR A 523 26.03 21.50 10.81
C THR A 523 24.59 21.98 10.87
N VAL A 524 24.10 22.56 9.78
CA VAL A 524 22.66 22.74 9.50
C VAL A 524 22.24 21.64 8.54
N LYS A 525 21.08 21.02 8.80
CA LYS A 525 20.48 19.98 7.95
C LYS A 525 19.30 20.55 7.16
N TYR A 526 19.10 20.06 5.95
CA TYR A 526 18.14 20.60 4.99
C TYR A 526 17.16 19.55 4.49
N ALA A 527 15.91 19.96 4.29
CA ALA A 527 14.95 19.25 3.46
C ALA A 527 15.05 19.76 2.02
N LEU A 528 14.98 18.86 1.04
CA LEU A 528 15.07 19.18 -0.40
C LEU A 528 13.69 19.09 -1.07
N ASP A 529 13.40 19.99 -2.02
CA ASP A 529 12.14 20.00 -2.77
C ASP A 529 12.11 19.07 -3.99
N THR A 530 13.28 18.70 -4.53
CA THR A 530 13.42 17.74 -5.63
C THR A 530 14.69 16.92 -5.52
N HIS A 531 14.60 15.67 -5.99
CA HIS A 531 15.72 14.72 -6.10
C HIS A 531 15.89 14.19 -7.52
N TYR A 532 15.30 14.87 -8.52
CA TYR A 532 15.32 14.41 -9.91
C TYR A 532 15.64 15.54 -10.90
N LEU A 533 16.55 15.25 -11.82
CA LEU A 533 16.95 16.14 -12.91
C LEU A 533 16.31 15.68 -14.22
N TYR A 534 15.55 16.57 -14.86
CA TYR A 534 15.00 16.35 -16.19
C TYR A 534 15.89 17.01 -17.25
N VAL A 535 16.28 16.24 -18.26
CA VAL A 535 17.02 16.72 -19.45
C VAL A 535 16.12 16.50 -20.66
N LYS A 536 15.67 17.60 -21.26
CA LYS A 536 14.68 17.61 -22.35
C LYS A 536 15.09 18.50 -23.50
N GLU A 537 15.38 19.77 -23.24
CA GLU A 537 15.66 20.77 -24.27
C GLU A 537 17.17 20.94 -24.48
N ALA A 538 17.60 21.72 -25.46
CA ALA A 538 19.04 21.96 -25.73
C ALA A 538 19.79 22.63 -24.56
N THR A 539 19.07 23.32 -23.68
CA THR A 539 19.59 23.90 -22.42
C THR A 539 18.55 23.71 -21.32
N ASN A 540 18.96 23.09 -20.22
CA ASN A 540 18.12 22.71 -19.09
C ASN A 540 18.67 23.37 -17.83
N LYS A 541 17.83 24.15 -17.14
CA LYS A 541 18.14 24.69 -15.82
C LYS A 541 17.17 24.08 -14.82
N SER A 542 17.71 23.53 -13.74
CA SER A 542 16.93 23.11 -12.58
C SER A 542 17.36 23.92 -11.37
N THR A 543 16.48 24.03 -10.38
CA THR A 543 16.81 24.50 -9.04
C THR A 543 16.57 23.34 -8.07
N ILE A 544 17.41 23.21 -7.06
CA ILE A 544 17.12 22.44 -5.85
C ILE A 544 16.99 23.45 -4.72
N LYS A 545 15.86 23.44 -4.01
CA LYS A 545 15.63 24.29 -2.86
C LYS A 545 15.97 23.56 -1.57
N TYR A 546 16.83 24.18 -0.77
CA TYR A 546 17.28 23.71 0.53
C TYR A 546 16.53 24.47 1.62
N THR A 547 15.65 23.78 2.35
CA THR A 547 14.91 24.35 3.48
C THR A 547 15.52 23.86 4.79
N ALA A 548 16.15 24.75 5.56
CA ALA A 548 16.79 24.39 6.82
C ALA A 548 15.81 23.78 7.83
N LYS A 549 16.11 22.56 8.32
CA LYS A 549 15.31 21.80 9.29
C LYS A 549 15.47 22.41 10.69
N LYS A 550 14.59 23.34 11.03
CA LYS A 550 14.61 24.07 12.33
C LYS A 550 14.03 23.25 13.48
N GLU A 551 13.03 22.43 13.19
CA GLU A 551 12.45 21.43 14.08
C GLU A 551 12.38 20.08 13.33
N SER A 552 12.32 18.95 14.03
CA SER A 552 12.24 17.64 13.36
C SER A 552 10.83 17.32 12.89
N TYR A 553 10.73 16.73 11.69
CA TYR A 553 9.54 16.05 11.22
C TYR A 553 8.97 15.07 12.25
N LEU A 554 9.82 14.32 12.97
CA LEU A 554 9.40 13.32 13.96
C LEU A 554 8.59 13.94 15.12
N ALA A 555 8.87 15.19 15.52
CA ALA A 555 8.11 15.87 16.55
C ALA A 555 6.65 16.16 16.14
N SER A 556 6.36 16.18 14.84
CA SER A 556 5.02 16.38 14.28
C SER A 556 4.01 15.32 14.75
N GLN A 557 2.74 15.71 14.86
CA GLN A 557 1.65 14.84 15.33
C GLN A 557 0.36 15.13 14.58
N THR A 558 -0.52 14.14 14.48
CA THR A 558 -1.82 14.27 13.82
C THR A 558 -2.94 14.00 14.81
N VAL A 559 -3.89 14.92 14.97
CA VAL A 559 -5.12 14.64 15.74
C VAL A 559 -6.21 14.16 14.78
N ARG A 560 -6.76 12.97 15.00
CA ARG A 560 -7.82 12.33 14.23
C ARG A 560 -9.18 12.50 14.89
N PHE A 561 -10.19 12.76 14.06
CA PHE A 561 -11.60 12.91 14.44
C PHE A 561 -12.40 11.77 13.81
N GLN A 562 -12.87 10.81 14.61
CA GLN A 562 -13.60 9.63 14.13
C GLN A 562 -15.11 9.75 14.42
N GLY A 563 -15.92 9.31 13.47
CA GLY A 563 -17.37 9.39 13.49
C GLY A 563 -18.05 8.06 13.80
N ILE A 564 -19.28 7.90 13.32
CA ILE A 564 -20.02 6.64 13.45
C ILE A 564 -19.24 5.45 12.85
N GLY A 565 -19.10 4.37 13.62
CA GLY A 565 -18.30 3.21 13.23
C GLY A 565 -16.79 3.51 13.10
N ASP A 566 -16.29 4.48 13.89
CA ASP A 566 -14.89 4.90 13.99
C ASP A 566 -14.26 5.40 12.66
N ARG A 567 -15.13 5.78 11.71
CA ARG A 567 -14.76 6.30 10.39
C ARG A 567 -14.16 7.70 10.51
N LEU A 568 -12.94 7.89 10.00
CA LEU A 568 -12.26 9.18 9.99
C LEU A 568 -13.05 10.24 9.19
N PHE A 569 -13.50 11.32 9.84
CA PHE A 569 -14.18 12.44 9.17
C PHE A 569 -13.34 13.71 9.08
N ALA A 570 -12.34 13.89 9.94
CA ALA A 570 -11.37 14.98 9.83
C ALA A 570 -10.03 14.63 10.48
N SER A 571 -8.96 15.32 10.10
CA SER A 571 -7.65 15.26 10.74
C SER A 571 -7.00 16.65 10.82
N ALA A 572 -6.18 16.87 11.84
CA ALA A 572 -5.43 18.08 12.07
C ALA A 572 -3.95 17.72 12.31
N LYS A 573 -3.11 17.81 11.26
CA LYS A 573 -1.68 17.53 11.33
C LYS A 573 -0.91 18.79 11.71
N VAL A 574 -0.21 18.72 12.84
CA VAL A 574 0.76 19.71 13.32
C VAL A 574 2.10 19.35 12.70
N ASP A 575 2.45 20.02 11.61
CA ASP A 575 3.68 19.85 10.84
C ASP A 575 4.72 20.86 11.36
N LEU A 576 5.56 20.39 12.28
CA LEU A 576 6.55 21.25 12.97
C LEU A 576 7.75 21.58 12.09
N GLU A 577 8.13 20.68 11.17
CA GLU A 577 9.15 20.92 10.15
C GLU A 577 8.82 22.17 9.30
N LYS A 578 7.52 22.35 8.98
CA LYS A 578 7.04 23.47 8.14
C LYS A 578 6.37 24.60 8.93
N GLY A 579 6.24 24.48 10.25
CA GLY A 579 5.57 25.47 11.10
C GLY A 579 4.10 25.70 10.75
N GLN A 580 3.37 24.64 10.36
CA GLN A 580 1.98 24.75 9.89
C GLN A 580 1.04 23.70 10.47
N LEU A 581 -0.22 24.05 10.63
CA LEU A 581 -1.33 23.14 10.88
C LEU A 581 -2.06 22.86 9.57
N ILE A 582 -2.06 21.60 9.14
CA ILE A 582 -2.83 21.12 7.98
C ILE A 582 -4.11 20.47 8.52
N PHE A 583 -5.25 21.15 8.34
CA PHE A 583 -6.57 20.61 8.65
C PHE A 583 -7.22 20.06 7.38
N ASN A 584 -7.62 18.79 7.42
CA ASN A 584 -8.34 18.11 6.34
C ASN A 584 -9.68 17.58 6.87
N LYS A 585 -10.74 17.70 6.07
CA LYS A 585 -12.09 17.26 6.42
C LYS A 585 -12.61 16.33 5.34
N ASN A 586 -12.66 15.05 5.68
CA ASN A 586 -12.69 13.91 4.75
C ASN A 586 -14.10 13.33 4.52
N SER A 587 -15.07 13.65 5.40
CA SER A 587 -16.46 13.23 5.25
C SER A 587 -17.43 14.39 5.48
N ALA A 588 -18.51 14.43 4.70
CA ALA A 588 -19.62 15.36 4.89
C ALA A 588 -20.65 14.90 5.94
N LYS A 589 -20.53 13.65 6.40
CA LYS A 589 -21.41 13.03 7.42
C LYS A 589 -20.56 12.35 8.49
N PRO A 590 -20.11 13.09 9.51
CA PRO A 590 -19.44 12.50 10.67
C PRO A 590 -20.29 11.49 11.44
N HIS A 591 -21.54 11.85 11.77
CA HIS A 591 -22.45 11.02 12.55
C HIS A 591 -23.90 11.53 12.38
N ASP A 592 -24.73 10.85 11.57
CA ASP A 592 -26.05 11.38 11.17
C ASP A 592 -27.00 11.69 12.35
N TYR A 593 -26.90 10.98 13.49
CA TYR A 593 -27.67 11.30 14.72
C TYR A 593 -27.33 12.64 15.39
N PHE A 594 -26.26 13.33 14.95
CA PHE A 594 -25.90 14.69 15.38
C PHE A 594 -26.21 15.74 14.29
N GLU A 595 -27.26 15.51 13.49
CA GLU A 595 -27.78 16.48 12.52
C GLU A 595 -27.99 17.87 13.14
N ASN A 596 -27.41 18.89 12.49
CA ASN A 596 -27.36 20.30 12.94
C ASN A 596 -26.66 20.57 14.30
N ILE A 597 -26.16 19.55 15.01
CA ILE A 597 -25.40 19.68 16.26
C ILE A 597 -23.91 19.62 15.96
N VAL A 598 -23.11 20.51 16.55
CA VAL A 598 -21.64 20.48 16.44
C VAL A 598 -21.13 19.17 17.05
N TYR A 599 -20.60 18.31 16.19
CA TYR A 599 -20.04 17.01 16.53
C TYR A 599 -18.53 17.09 16.78
N GLY A 600 -17.83 17.94 16.02
CA GLY A 600 -16.42 18.26 16.24
C GLY A 600 -16.13 19.74 15.97
N LYS A 601 -15.11 20.29 16.64
CA LYS A 601 -14.63 21.67 16.40
C LYS A 601 -13.13 21.75 16.65
N LEU A 602 -12.43 22.52 15.81
CA LEU A 602 -11.03 22.91 15.97
C LEU A 602 -10.94 24.43 16.08
N GLU A 603 -10.21 24.94 17.06
CA GLU A 603 -9.75 26.33 17.14
C GLU A 603 -8.23 26.37 17.29
N VAL A 604 -7.59 27.27 16.55
CA VAL A 604 -6.18 27.65 16.75
C VAL A 604 -6.15 28.98 17.46
N LEU A 605 -5.38 29.06 18.55
CA LEU A 605 -5.17 30.25 19.34
C LEU A 605 -3.70 30.67 19.26
N ASP A 606 -3.46 31.98 19.13
CA ASP A 606 -2.11 32.54 19.23
C ASP A 606 -1.60 32.60 20.69
N THR A 607 -0.41 33.14 20.88
CA THR A 607 0.24 33.29 22.19
C THR A 607 -0.49 34.23 23.14
N ASP A 608 -1.32 35.15 22.61
CA ASP A 608 -2.09 36.11 23.40
C ASP A 608 -3.50 35.57 23.72
N GLY A 609 -3.86 34.43 23.13
CA GLY A 609 -5.14 33.76 23.32
C GLY A 609 -6.23 34.13 22.31
N ASN A 610 -5.91 34.87 21.24
CA ASN A 610 -6.86 35.19 20.18
C ASN A 610 -7.10 33.97 19.29
N VAL A 611 -8.35 33.71 18.89
CA VAL A 611 -8.68 32.64 17.96
C VAL A 611 -8.34 33.06 16.53
N VAL A 612 -7.20 32.60 16.00
CA VAL A 612 -6.71 32.91 14.65
C VAL A 612 -7.29 32.00 13.56
N TYR A 613 -7.82 30.83 13.94
CA TYR A 613 -8.60 29.95 13.05
C TYR A 613 -9.68 29.22 13.85
N THR A 614 -10.85 29.00 13.24
CA THR A 614 -11.94 28.22 13.84
C THR A 614 -12.72 27.47 12.77
N ARG A 615 -12.98 26.18 13.01
CA ARG A 615 -13.78 25.32 12.13
C ARG A 615 -14.65 24.38 12.97
N ALA A 616 -15.96 24.60 12.92
CA ALA A 616 -16.96 23.70 13.47
C ALA A 616 -17.45 22.71 12.40
N MET A 617 -17.88 21.53 12.84
CA MET A 617 -18.38 20.43 12.01
C MET A 617 -19.62 19.84 12.70
N THR A 618 -20.77 19.92 12.05
CA THR A 618 -22.00 19.24 12.48
C THR A 618 -21.96 17.74 12.18
N GLY A 619 -22.86 16.95 12.77
CA GLY A 619 -22.92 15.50 12.48
C GLY A 619 -23.30 15.15 11.03
N LYS A 620 -23.82 16.11 10.27
CA LYS A 620 -24.35 15.95 8.91
C LYS A 620 -24.17 17.25 8.10
N ASP A 621 -24.16 17.10 6.78
CA ASP A 621 -24.15 18.14 5.74
C ASP A 621 -22.99 19.16 5.83
N THR A 622 -21.79 18.65 6.12
CA THR A 622 -20.59 19.48 6.28
C THR A 622 -19.66 19.42 5.07
N ALA A 623 -19.59 20.45 4.23
CA ALA A 623 -18.75 20.45 3.02
C ALA A 623 -17.28 20.03 3.29
N VAL A 624 -16.75 19.07 2.49
CA VAL A 624 -15.33 18.64 2.47
C VAL A 624 -14.43 19.86 2.22
N ASP A 625 -13.32 19.93 2.95
CA ASP A 625 -12.53 21.17 3.10
C ASP A 625 -11.08 20.88 3.48
N LYS A 626 -10.17 21.79 3.12
CA LYS A 626 -8.76 21.78 3.54
C LYS A 626 -8.33 23.20 3.91
N ALA A 627 -7.65 23.34 5.05
CA ALA A 627 -7.01 24.59 5.45
C ALA A 627 -5.56 24.34 5.88
N GLU A 628 -4.69 25.29 5.54
CA GLU A 628 -3.30 25.36 5.98
C GLU A 628 -3.13 26.66 6.78
N ILE A 629 -2.69 26.55 8.03
CA ILE A 629 -2.61 27.66 8.99
C ILE A 629 -1.19 27.73 9.53
N LEU A 630 -0.53 28.88 9.42
CA LEU A 630 0.78 29.10 10.05
C LEU A 630 0.64 29.06 11.58
N ILE A 631 1.50 28.29 12.24
CA ILE A 631 1.56 28.13 13.70
C ILE A 631 2.96 28.43 14.22
N LYS A 632 3.07 28.62 15.53
CA LYS A 632 4.34 28.84 16.23
C LYS A 632 4.34 28.08 17.56
N GLU A 633 5.51 27.91 18.14
CA GLU A 633 5.62 27.52 19.54
C GLU A 633 4.80 28.45 20.46
N GLY A 634 4.15 27.89 21.47
CA GLY A 634 3.25 28.60 22.38
C GLY A 634 1.81 28.81 21.87
N TYR A 635 1.52 28.56 20.58
CA TYR A 635 0.14 28.53 20.09
C TYR A 635 -0.62 27.36 20.73
N LYS A 636 -1.96 27.45 20.81
CA LYS A 636 -2.81 26.39 21.35
C LYS A 636 -3.83 25.87 20.34
N LEU A 637 -4.07 24.56 20.35
CA LEU A 637 -5.18 23.92 19.65
C LEU A 637 -6.27 23.58 20.67
N ARG A 638 -7.43 24.24 20.61
CA ARG A 638 -8.61 23.83 21.36
C ARG A 638 -9.47 22.95 20.46
N ILE A 639 -9.61 21.69 20.83
CA ILE A 639 -10.34 20.68 20.07
C ILE A 639 -11.53 20.20 20.89
N TYR A 640 -12.73 20.25 20.31
CA TYR A 640 -13.94 19.67 20.86
C TYR A 640 -14.38 18.46 20.02
N HIS A 641 -14.84 17.41 20.70
CA HIS A 641 -15.46 16.22 20.13
C HIS A 641 -16.65 15.80 21.01
N ALA A 642 -17.84 15.61 20.42
CA ALA A 642 -19.05 15.26 21.15
C ALA A 642 -18.92 13.87 21.82
N GLU A 643 -18.28 12.92 21.14
CA GLU A 643 -17.87 11.62 21.68
C GLU A 643 -16.32 11.61 21.86
N PRO A 644 -15.76 12.03 23.00
CA PRO A 644 -14.31 12.17 23.16
C PRO A 644 -13.54 10.83 23.09
N GLY A 645 -14.23 9.71 23.31
CA GLY A 645 -13.73 8.36 23.02
C GLY A 645 -13.50 8.04 21.53
N ARG A 646 -13.79 8.98 20.61
CA ARG A 646 -13.51 8.91 19.16
C ARG A 646 -12.52 9.96 18.64
N LEU A 647 -11.90 10.73 19.55
CA LEU A 647 -10.76 11.57 19.21
C LEU A 647 -9.48 10.75 19.41
N ARG A 648 -8.48 10.89 18.53
CA ARG A 648 -7.20 10.17 18.56
C ARG A 648 -6.01 11.05 18.22
N ALA A 649 -4.80 10.61 18.57
CA ALA A 649 -3.56 11.28 18.21
C ALA A 649 -2.51 10.28 17.72
N ASP A 650 -1.97 10.58 16.55
CA ASP A 650 -0.99 9.79 15.82
C ASP A 650 0.33 10.56 15.66
N ASP A 651 1.29 9.89 15.06
CA ASP A 651 2.65 10.37 14.80
C ASP A 651 2.75 11.39 13.64
N ALA A 652 3.97 11.58 13.13
CA ALA A 652 4.27 12.41 11.98
C ALA A 652 3.75 11.81 10.67
N THR A 653 3.78 10.49 10.49
CA THR A 653 3.22 9.82 9.30
C THR A 653 1.69 9.88 9.28
N GLY A 654 1.05 9.93 10.45
CA GLY A 654 -0.40 9.94 10.58
C GLY A 654 -0.98 8.54 10.33
N ARG A 655 -0.33 7.49 10.82
CA ARG A 655 -0.78 6.08 10.70
C ARG A 655 -1.50 5.64 11.99
N LEU A 656 -2.54 4.83 11.85
CA LEU A 656 -3.25 4.21 12.99
C LEU A 656 -2.36 3.10 13.56
N GLU A 657 -1.35 3.49 14.34
CA GLU A 657 -0.53 2.57 15.13
C GLU A 657 -1.42 1.77 16.09
N ALA A 658 -1.01 0.54 16.45
CA ALA A 658 -1.77 -0.29 17.41
C ALA A 658 -1.80 0.30 18.83
N ASN A 659 -0.97 1.32 19.10
CA ASN A 659 -0.95 2.11 20.32
C ASN A 659 -1.14 3.58 19.97
N ASP A 660 -2.31 4.15 20.32
CA ASP A 660 -2.56 5.59 20.21
C ASP A 660 -1.49 6.39 20.99
N ILE A 661 -1.03 7.54 20.46
CA ILE A 661 -0.21 8.43 21.29
C ILE A 661 -1.12 9.00 22.38
N ASN A 662 -0.85 8.62 23.64
CA ASN A 662 -1.72 8.87 24.78
C ASN A 662 -1.68 10.33 25.31
N ILE A 663 -1.90 11.28 24.39
CA ILE A 663 -2.04 12.72 24.67
C ILE A 663 -3.50 13.19 24.58
N VAL A 664 -4.45 12.34 24.16
CA VAL A 664 -5.88 12.70 24.11
C VAL A 664 -6.56 12.33 25.42
N ASN A 665 -7.15 13.33 26.10
CA ASN A 665 -8.05 13.09 27.21
C ASN A 665 -9.42 12.65 26.67
N THR A 666 -9.59 11.34 26.51
CA THR A 666 -10.84 10.70 26.04
C THR A 666 -12.01 10.82 27.03
N LYS A 667 -11.77 11.37 28.25
CA LYS A 667 -12.80 11.60 29.27
C LYS A 667 -13.44 12.98 29.19
N THR A 668 -12.88 13.91 28.41
CA THR A 668 -13.37 15.29 28.30
C THR A 668 -13.72 15.65 26.85
N GLN A 669 -14.93 16.18 26.63
CA GLN A 669 -15.37 16.62 25.29
C GLN A 669 -14.47 17.71 24.68
N THR A 670 -13.76 18.48 25.50
CA THR A 670 -12.73 19.43 25.06
C THR A 670 -11.35 18.98 25.50
N ASN A 671 -10.39 19.09 24.58
CA ASN A 671 -8.96 18.97 24.79
C ASN A 671 -8.30 20.29 24.40
N ILE A 672 -7.24 20.68 25.11
CA ILE A 672 -6.41 21.85 24.78
C ILE A 672 -4.97 21.38 24.71
N PHE A 673 -4.34 21.59 23.56
CA PHE A 673 -2.94 21.25 23.33
C PHE A 673 -2.12 22.52 23.16
N THR A 674 -1.06 22.68 23.94
CA THR A 674 -0.01 23.69 23.70
C THR A 674 0.99 23.12 22.71
N ILE A 675 1.32 23.89 21.67
CA ILE A 675 2.29 23.51 20.64
C ILE A 675 3.71 23.84 21.13
N THR A 676 4.58 22.84 21.18
CA THR A 676 6.01 22.98 21.50
C THR A 676 6.87 22.44 20.38
N LYS A 677 8.15 22.80 20.35
CA LYS A 677 9.16 22.24 19.42
C LYS A 677 9.24 20.70 19.40
N LYS A 678 8.88 20.05 20.53
CA LYS A 678 8.99 18.60 20.72
C LYS A 678 7.68 17.85 20.46
N GLY A 679 6.59 18.57 20.19
CA GLY A 679 5.24 18.00 20.01
C GLY A 679 4.18 18.74 20.84
N LEU A 680 3.02 18.10 20.99
CA LEU A 680 1.86 18.64 21.69
C LEU A 680 1.84 18.26 23.18
N VAL A 681 1.59 19.24 24.02
CA VAL A 681 1.35 19.06 25.47
C VAL A 681 -0.13 19.33 25.75
N ASN A 682 -0.86 18.32 26.22
CA ASN A 682 -2.25 18.47 26.64
C ASN A 682 -2.32 19.13 28.02
N ASP A 683 -2.93 20.32 28.07
CA ASP A 683 -3.06 21.16 29.28
C ASP A 683 -3.72 20.42 30.47
N ALA A 684 -4.52 19.37 30.21
CA ALA A 684 -5.25 18.61 31.23
C ALA A 684 -4.61 17.25 31.59
N LEU A 685 -3.69 16.72 30.78
CA LEU A 685 -2.95 15.48 31.07
C LEU A 685 -1.52 15.75 31.54
N GLY A 686 -0.92 16.89 31.14
CA GLY A 686 0.46 17.23 31.47
C GLY A 686 1.49 16.26 30.88
N ASN A 687 1.22 15.70 29.69
CA ASN A 687 2.12 14.73 29.07
C ASN A 687 3.50 15.35 28.78
N ASN A 688 4.56 14.59 29.03
CA ASN A 688 5.92 14.98 28.69
C ASN A 688 6.16 14.80 27.18
N PRO A 689 6.54 15.85 26.42
CA PRO A 689 6.80 15.71 25.00
C PRO A 689 8.19 15.11 24.72
N ASP A 690 9.15 15.18 25.66
CA ASP A 690 10.45 14.52 25.51
C ASP A 690 10.31 13.00 25.43
N ASP A 691 9.49 12.38 26.29
CA ASP A 691 9.27 10.92 26.28
C ASP A 691 8.64 10.45 24.96
N VAL A 692 7.66 11.21 24.44
CA VAL A 692 7.01 10.93 23.15
C VAL A 692 7.98 11.09 21.99
N LEU A 693 8.87 12.09 22.03
CA LEU A 693 9.90 12.28 21.02
C LEU A 693 10.98 11.18 21.08
N VAL A 694 11.33 10.71 22.28
CA VAL A 694 12.29 9.62 22.50
C VAL A 694 11.81 8.30 21.92
N GLU A 695 10.55 7.89 22.12
CA GLU A 695 10.05 6.64 21.49
C GLU A 695 10.04 6.74 19.95
N LYS A 696 9.60 7.88 19.40
CA LYS A 696 9.66 8.12 17.94
C LYS A 696 11.09 8.11 17.39
N ILE A 697 12.07 8.64 18.13
CA ILE A 697 13.50 8.57 17.78
C ILE A 697 13.95 7.11 17.70
N LYS A 698 13.59 6.28 18.69
CA LYS A 698 13.93 4.84 18.69
C LYS A 698 13.28 4.12 17.51
N GLU A 699 11.98 4.35 17.27
CA GLU A 699 11.26 3.74 16.16
C GLU A 699 11.87 4.11 14.80
N ALA A 700 12.14 5.40 14.57
CA ALA A 700 12.75 5.87 13.34
C ALA A 700 14.18 5.33 13.17
N ALA A 701 14.99 5.38 14.24
CA ALA A 701 16.33 4.82 14.24
C ALA A 701 16.34 3.31 13.95
N SER A 702 15.45 2.52 14.56
CA SER A 702 15.38 1.08 14.28
C SER A 702 14.77 0.74 12.91
N LYS A 703 13.89 1.60 12.36
CA LYS A 703 13.47 1.53 10.94
C LYS A 703 14.66 1.76 9.99
N ILE A 704 15.60 2.65 10.34
CA ILE A 704 16.88 2.86 9.62
C ILE A 704 17.85 1.68 9.83
N GLU A 705 18.11 1.25 11.08
CA GLU A 705 19.00 0.12 11.42
C GLU A 705 18.57 -1.16 10.68
N ALA A 706 17.26 -1.39 10.51
CA ALA A 706 16.70 -2.52 9.77
C ALA A 706 16.80 -2.43 8.24
N ASN A 707 17.14 -1.25 7.68
CA ASN A 707 17.35 -1.04 6.25
C ASN A 707 18.84 -0.72 5.96
N PRO A 708 19.66 -1.71 5.55
CA PRO A 708 21.10 -1.53 5.32
C PRO A 708 21.47 -0.56 4.19
N VAL A 709 20.50 -0.10 3.40
CA VAL A 709 20.66 0.90 2.33
C VAL A 709 20.46 2.31 2.90
N LEU A 710 19.42 2.54 3.73
CA LEU A 710 19.25 3.79 4.49
C LEU A 710 20.38 4.01 5.49
N ALA A 711 20.73 2.99 6.29
CA ALA A 711 21.76 3.09 7.33
C ALA A 711 23.17 3.45 6.82
N LYS A 712 23.41 3.34 5.50
CA LYS A 712 24.70 3.64 4.85
C LYS A 712 24.64 4.81 3.85
N ALA A 713 23.48 5.44 3.72
CA ALA A 713 23.27 6.54 2.78
C ALA A 713 23.92 7.83 3.31
N GLN A 714 25.05 8.24 2.73
CA GLN A 714 25.80 9.43 3.14
C GLN A 714 24.92 10.69 3.18
N ASN A 715 24.04 10.84 2.19
CA ASN A 715 23.05 11.90 2.10
C ASN A 715 21.67 11.28 2.36
N SER A 716 21.08 11.54 3.52
CA SER A 716 19.82 10.91 3.94
C SER A 716 18.99 11.84 4.81
N GLU A 717 17.87 12.29 4.26
CA GLU A 717 16.94 13.16 5.00
C GLU A 717 16.26 12.43 6.15
N THR A 718 16.05 11.12 6.03
CA THR A 718 15.51 10.27 7.10
C THR A 718 16.50 10.12 8.27
N ARG A 719 17.82 9.96 8.00
CA ARG A 719 18.85 10.03 9.05
C ARG A 719 18.89 11.42 9.69
N ASP A 720 18.83 12.49 8.88
CA ASP A 720 18.83 13.86 9.39
C ASP A 720 17.59 14.18 10.25
N ASP A 721 16.41 13.63 9.94
CA ASP A 721 15.20 13.81 10.76
C ASP A 721 15.36 13.22 12.17
N VAL A 722 16.08 12.09 12.31
CA VAL A 722 16.46 11.52 13.62
C VAL A 722 17.50 12.38 14.32
N TRP A 723 18.53 12.87 13.60
CA TRP A 723 19.54 13.76 14.19
C TRP A 723 18.92 15.04 14.75
N VAL A 724 18.11 15.74 13.95
CA VAL A 724 17.41 16.98 14.37
C VAL A 724 16.48 16.70 15.55
N ALA A 725 15.82 15.54 15.61
CA ALA A 725 14.99 15.17 16.75
C ALA A 725 15.81 15.02 18.04
N ILE A 726 16.97 14.35 17.98
CA ILE A 726 17.88 14.22 19.13
C ILE A 726 18.42 15.59 19.58
N GLN A 727 18.70 16.51 18.65
CA GLN A 727 19.18 17.85 18.99
C GLN A 727 18.19 18.67 19.84
N LEU A 728 16.88 18.38 19.77
CA LEU A 728 15.82 19.02 20.55
C LEU A 728 15.66 18.49 21.99
N LEU A 729 16.24 17.32 22.32
CA LEU A 729 16.13 16.74 23.65
C LEU A 729 16.92 17.51 24.70
N ALA A 730 16.49 17.43 25.96
CA ALA A 730 17.26 17.94 27.09
C ALA A 730 18.43 17.00 27.46
N GLU A 731 19.46 17.54 28.12
CA GLU A 731 20.49 16.72 28.76
C GLU A 731 19.97 16.08 30.07
N PRO A 732 20.41 14.86 30.42
CA PRO A 732 21.43 14.04 29.76
C PRO A 732 20.89 13.17 28.59
N THR A 733 19.58 13.17 28.35
CA THR A 733 18.93 12.28 27.37
C THR A 733 19.44 12.50 25.95
N LYS A 734 19.71 13.76 25.58
CA LYS A 734 20.33 14.12 24.30
C LYS A 734 21.69 13.45 24.10
N THR A 735 22.64 13.62 25.03
CA THR A 735 23.95 12.94 24.98
C THR A 735 23.79 11.42 24.89
N GLN A 736 22.90 10.83 25.69
CA GLN A 736 22.66 9.36 25.68
C GLN A 736 22.13 8.85 24.33
N MET A 737 21.28 9.62 23.63
CA MET A 737 20.78 9.26 22.31
C MET A 737 21.84 9.44 21.22
N LEU A 738 22.69 10.47 21.31
CA LEU A 738 23.84 10.64 20.41
C LEU A 738 24.86 9.50 20.59
N GLU A 739 25.15 9.07 21.82
CA GLU A 739 25.99 7.90 22.08
C GLU A 739 25.37 6.61 21.53
N ARG A 740 24.07 6.36 21.77
CA ARG A 740 23.40 5.13 21.31
C ARG A 740 23.33 5.02 19.78
N TYR A 741 23.20 6.13 19.07
CA TYR A 741 23.01 6.16 17.62
C TYR A 741 24.19 6.74 16.84
N ALA A 742 25.40 6.78 17.42
CA ALA A 742 26.60 7.32 16.78
C ALA A 742 26.91 6.68 15.41
N ASP A 743 26.65 5.36 15.25
CA ASP A 743 26.80 4.63 13.98
C ASP A 743 25.83 5.11 12.88
N LEU A 744 24.76 5.82 13.24
CA LEU A 744 23.86 6.49 12.29
C LEU A 744 24.30 7.91 11.93
N PHE A 745 25.42 8.42 12.48
CA PHE A 745 25.96 9.79 12.25
C PHE A 745 27.51 9.88 12.05
N PRO A 746 28.19 8.91 11.39
CA PRO A 746 29.67 8.87 11.35
C PRO A 746 30.30 10.11 10.68
N GLU A 747 29.64 10.73 9.71
CA GLU A 747 30.12 11.98 9.08
C GLU A 747 30.13 13.19 10.05
N LEU A 748 29.30 13.17 11.10
CA LEU A 748 29.29 14.21 12.13
C LEU A 748 30.33 13.94 13.23
N VAL A 749 30.68 12.67 13.48
CA VAL A 749 31.84 12.31 14.34
C VAL A 749 33.16 12.87 13.77
N THR A 750 33.22 13.22 12.49
CA THR A 750 34.33 13.95 11.86
C THR A 750 34.26 15.48 11.93
N MET A 751 33.20 16.09 12.47
CA MET A 751 33.00 17.56 12.46
C MET A 751 32.49 18.14 13.80
N GLU A 752 33.33 18.09 14.84
CA GLU A 752 33.22 19.02 15.97
C GLU A 752 34.53 19.79 16.20
N VAL A 753 34.50 21.09 15.88
CA VAL A 753 35.46 22.15 16.26
C VAL A 753 36.91 21.94 15.73
N PRO A 754 37.65 23.01 15.35
CA PRO A 754 39.08 22.87 15.12
C PRO A 754 39.80 22.49 16.43
N TYR A 755 40.14 21.21 16.57
CA TYR A 755 41.09 20.75 17.58
C TYR A 755 42.34 21.62 17.48
N THR A 756 42.68 22.34 18.55
CA THR A 756 44.06 22.84 18.65
C THR A 756 44.96 21.61 18.70
N THR A 757 46.16 21.71 18.14
CA THR A 757 47.08 20.58 18.02
C THR A 757 47.46 19.96 19.38
N ILE A 758 47.20 20.68 20.47
CA ILE A 758 47.45 20.34 21.87
C ILE A 758 46.19 19.88 22.66
N SER A 759 45.02 19.74 22.03
CA SER A 759 43.76 19.35 22.71
C SER A 759 43.62 17.84 22.92
N ILE A 760 42.78 17.44 23.89
CA ILE A 760 42.24 16.07 24.05
C ILE A 760 40.75 16.10 24.39
N THR A 761 40.01 15.03 24.10
CA THR A 761 38.60 14.84 24.56
C THR A 761 38.47 13.60 25.43
N ALA A 762 37.59 13.66 26.43
CA ALA A 762 37.26 12.56 27.34
C ALA A 762 35.75 12.59 27.64
N PRO A 763 35.12 11.46 28.05
CA PRO A 763 33.74 11.48 28.52
C PRO A 763 33.64 12.27 29.83
N SER A 764 32.58 13.06 30.01
CA SER A 764 32.34 13.82 31.24
C SER A 764 32.06 12.92 32.45
N THR A 765 31.49 11.74 32.23
CA THR A 765 31.24 10.72 33.26
C THR A 765 31.83 9.37 32.88
N LEU A 766 32.35 8.63 33.87
CA LEU A 766 32.84 7.26 33.71
C LEU A 766 32.15 6.32 34.72
N SER A 767 31.43 5.31 34.22
CA SER A 767 30.86 4.26 35.08
C SER A 767 31.92 3.28 35.52
N LEU A 768 31.91 2.93 36.81
CA LEU A 768 32.75 1.90 37.43
C LEU A 768 32.55 0.49 36.82
N LYS A 769 31.53 0.29 35.96
CA LYS A 769 31.31 -0.96 35.21
C LYS A 769 32.00 -0.99 33.84
N LYS A 770 32.52 0.13 33.32
CA LYS A 770 33.25 0.18 32.04
C LYS A 770 34.74 -0.13 32.28
N ASP A 771 35.25 -1.21 31.67
CA ASP A 771 36.68 -1.60 31.79
C ASP A 771 37.65 -0.66 31.04
N GLY A 772 37.13 0.32 30.31
CA GLY A 772 37.93 1.22 29.50
C GLY A 772 37.08 2.34 28.91
N PHE A 773 37.76 3.32 28.34
CA PHE A 773 37.15 4.38 27.53
C PHE A 773 38.18 4.93 26.53
N SER A 774 37.67 5.62 25.51
CA SER A 774 38.46 6.20 24.43
C SER A 774 38.15 7.69 24.29
N GLY A 775 39.04 8.41 23.61
CA GLY A 775 38.89 9.83 23.28
C GLY A 775 39.73 10.21 22.07
N LYS A 776 39.76 11.49 21.71
CA LYS A 776 40.59 12.02 20.61
C LYS A 776 41.74 12.88 21.14
N TYR A 777 42.79 13.04 20.34
CA TYR A 777 43.96 13.87 20.66
C TYR A 777 44.46 14.67 19.45
N GLY A 778 44.89 15.92 19.67
CA GLY A 778 45.47 16.79 18.64
C GLY A 778 46.85 16.32 18.16
N THR A 779 47.30 16.82 17.01
CA THR A 779 48.52 16.33 16.32
C THR A 779 49.83 16.42 17.11
N ASP A 780 49.91 17.34 18.08
CA ASP A 780 51.13 17.61 18.84
C ASP A 780 51.13 16.92 20.22
N ILE A 781 50.02 16.27 20.58
CA ILE A 781 49.92 15.38 21.74
C ILE A 781 50.63 14.06 21.43
N THR A 782 51.66 13.73 22.22
CA THR A 782 52.47 12.52 22.06
C THR A 782 52.19 11.45 23.12
N ALA A 783 51.50 11.81 24.20
CA ALA A 783 51.00 10.87 25.20
C ALA A 783 49.72 11.39 25.86
N VAL A 784 48.79 10.50 26.17
CA VAL A 784 47.60 10.79 27.00
C VAL A 784 47.63 9.88 28.24
N LYS A 785 47.35 10.43 29.42
CA LYS A 785 47.53 9.74 30.71
C LYS A 785 46.30 9.90 31.61
N LEU A 786 45.92 8.82 32.29
CA LEU A 786 44.85 8.79 33.29
C LEU A 786 45.45 8.93 34.69
N PHE A 787 44.98 9.92 35.43
CA PHE A 787 45.31 10.16 36.83
C PHE A 787 44.09 9.94 37.71
N VAL A 788 44.33 9.43 38.92
CA VAL A 788 43.31 9.22 39.97
C VAL A 788 43.95 9.63 41.30
N GLU A 789 43.32 10.54 42.05
CA GLU A 789 43.91 11.17 43.25
C GLU A 789 45.31 11.74 43.00
N GLY A 790 45.51 12.39 41.84
CA GLY A 790 46.80 12.95 41.41
C GLY A 790 47.88 11.90 41.09
N ARG A 791 47.54 10.60 41.04
CA ARG A 791 48.49 9.51 40.73
C ARG A 791 48.23 8.93 39.35
N LEU A 792 49.29 8.78 38.57
CA LEU A 792 49.25 8.12 37.26
C LEU A 792 48.79 6.65 37.40
N VAL A 793 47.65 6.32 36.79
CA VAL A 793 47.06 4.96 36.77
C VAL A 793 47.38 4.23 35.47
N GLN A 794 47.41 4.94 34.34
CA GLN A 794 47.66 4.37 33.02
C GLN A 794 48.10 5.45 32.01
N THR A 795 48.93 5.07 31.04
CA THR A 795 49.13 5.81 29.78
C THR A 795 48.30 5.14 28.70
N ALA A 796 47.56 5.92 27.91
CA ALA A 796 46.70 5.39 26.86
C ALA A 796 47.48 4.77 25.71
N THR A 797 46.88 3.81 25.02
CA THR A 797 47.32 3.41 23.68
C THR A 797 46.83 4.48 22.69
N LEU A 798 47.73 5.06 21.91
CA LEU A 798 47.39 6.02 20.84
C LEU A 798 47.28 5.32 19.49
N ASN A 799 46.31 5.71 18.67
CA ASN A 799 46.22 5.38 17.26
C ASN A 799 46.49 6.65 16.41
N PRO A 800 47.64 6.74 15.72
CA PRO A 800 48.00 7.90 14.92
C PRO A 800 47.31 7.97 13.55
N GLU A 801 46.60 6.93 13.10
CA GLU A 801 45.90 6.94 11.81
C GLU A 801 44.57 7.71 11.88
N ASN A 802 43.94 7.74 13.06
CA ASN A 802 42.63 8.37 13.29
C ASN A 802 42.59 9.31 14.50
N HIS A 803 43.76 9.60 15.11
CA HIS A 803 43.90 10.49 16.26
C HIS A 803 43.05 10.13 17.48
N THR A 804 42.86 8.83 17.75
CA THR A 804 42.17 8.35 18.97
C THR A 804 43.12 7.75 20.01
N TYR A 805 42.79 7.91 21.29
CA TYR A 805 43.46 7.22 22.39
C TYR A 805 42.49 6.27 23.09
N THR A 806 43.01 5.24 23.78
CA THR A 806 42.20 4.29 24.57
C THR A 806 42.87 3.90 25.89
N PHE A 807 42.08 3.87 26.96
CA PHE A 807 42.39 3.20 28.23
C PHE A 807 41.58 1.90 28.34
N SER A 808 42.17 0.86 28.93
CA SER A 808 41.56 -0.48 29.06
C SER A 808 42.19 -1.26 30.24
N GLY A 809 41.46 -2.23 30.81
CA GLY A 809 41.86 -2.87 32.06
C GLY A 809 41.75 -1.94 33.27
N LEU A 810 40.72 -1.08 33.29
CA LEU A 810 40.40 -0.18 34.39
C LEU A 810 39.68 -0.92 35.54
N THR A 811 39.01 -2.03 35.28
CA THR A 811 38.34 -2.84 36.30
C THR A 811 39.38 -3.41 37.27
N GLY A 812 39.20 -3.14 38.56
CA GLY A 812 40.17 -3.56 39.59
C GLY A 812 41.37 -2.61 39.77
N LYS A 813 41.47 -1.52 39.02
CA LYS A 813 42.25 -0.34 39.44
C LYS A 813 41.56 0.28 40.68
N ARG A 814 42.31 1.00 41.51
CA ARG A 814 41.75 1.70 42.69
C ARG A 814 41.09 3.03 42.29
N ILE A 815 39.95 2.93 41.62
CA ILE A 815 39.07 4.04 41.27
C ILE A 815 37.75 3.84 42.02
N PHE A 816 37.24 4.89 42.64
CA PHE A 816 36.02 4.85 43.45
C PHE A 816 35.03 5.93 42.98
N GLU A 817 33.78 5.85 43.41
CA GLU A 817 32.75 6.86 43.10
C GLU A 817 33.13 8.25 43.60
N THR A 818 33.89 8.34 44.70
CA THR A 818 34.40 9.60 45.26
C THR A 818 35.78 9.99 44.74
N SER A 819 36.30 9.35 43.69
CA SER A 819 37.65 9.62 43.20
C SER A 819 37.70 10.82 42.26
N ILE A 820 38.66 11.72 42.48
CA ILE A 820 39.04 12.74 41.49
C ILE A 820 39.82 12.04 40.39
N VAL A 821 39.21 11.93 39.20
CA VAL A 821 39.79 11.33 38.01
C VAL A 821 40.06 12.42 36.98
N SER A 822 41.26 12.44 36.40
CA SER A 822 41.61 13.36 35.32
C SER A 822 42.39 12.70 34.20
N VAL A 823 42.24 13.23 33.00
CA VAL A 823 42.98 12.81 31.81
C VAL A 823 43.82 13.99 31.34
N ILE A 824 45.11 13.75 31.11
CA ILE A 824 46.08 14.79 30.75
C ILE A 824 46.80 14.39 29.47
N GLY A 825 46.76 15.29 28.48
CA GLY A 825 47.54 15.22 27.24
C GLY A 825 48.90 15.91 27.42
N TYR A 826 49.94 15.33 26.83
CA TYR A 826 51.33 15.82 26.90
C TYR A 826 51.91 16.11 25.51
N ASP A 827 52.60 17.25 25.38
CA ASP A 827 53.30 17.63 24.14
C ASP A 827 54.57 16.81 23.88
N ALA A 828 55.20 17.00 22.72
CA ALA A 828 56.46 16.33 22.35
C ALA A 828 57.67 16.68 23.25
N LYS A 829 57.55 17.63 24.18
CA LYS A 829 58.58 17.97 25.19
C LYS A 829 58.27 17.35 26.56
N GLY A 830 57.12 16.67 26.70
CA GLY A 830 56.63 16.14 27.98
C GLY A 830 55.92 17.17 28.86
N SER A 831 55.53 18.33 28.30
CA SER A 831 54.78 19.39 28.97
C SER A 831 53.30 19.02 29.04
N GLU A 832 52.60 19.41 30.11
CA GLU A 832 51.14 19.28 30.20
C GLU A 832 50.47 20.30 29.27
N ALA A 833 49.63 19.78 28.37
CA ALA A 833 49.13 20.51 27.21
C ALA A 833 47.61 20.75 27.29
N HIS A 834 46.86 19.78 27.84
CA HIS A 834 45.43 19.89 28.12
C HIS A 834 45.04 18.88 29.21
N GLN A 835 44.22 19.30 30.19
CA GLN A 835 43.66 18.44 31.24
C GLN A 835 42.13 18.51 31.21
N LEU A 836 41.50 17.36 31.37
CA LEU A 836 40.07 17.20 31.62
C LEU A 836 39.86 16.43 32.92
N GLU A 837 38.81 16.76 33.68
CA GLU A 837 38.37 15.97 34.83
C GLU A 837 37.12 15.17 34.46
N ILE A 838 36.92 14.02 35.12
CA ILE A 838 35.86 13.06 34.83
C ILE A 838 35.12 12.74 36.13
N GLU A 839 33.80 12.87 36.12
CA GLU A 839 32.94 12.47 37.23
C GLU A 839 32.71 10.95 37.23
N MET A 840 32.79 10.31 38.40
CA MET A 840 32.59 8.87 38.52
C MET A 840 31.13 8.51 38.79
N THR A 841 30.64 7.46 38.13
CA THR A 841 29.25 6.97 38.26
C THR A 841 29.20 5.46 38.50
N ILE A 842 28.05 4.95 38.97
CA ILE A 842 27.84 3.52 39.25
C ILE A 842 27.39 2.79 38.00
#